data_AF-C3ZFZ5-F1
#
_entry.id   AF-C3ZFZ5-F1
#
_cell.length_a   1.000
_cell.length_b   1.000
_cell.length_c   1.000
_cell.angle_alpha   90.00
_cell.angle_beta   90.00
_cell.angle_gamma   90.00
#
_symmetry.space_group_name_H-M   'P 1'
#
loop_
_entity.id
_entity.type
_entity.pdbx_description
1 polymer ?
#
loop_
_entity_poly.entity_id
_entity_poly.type
_entity_poly.pdbx_seq_one_letter_code
_entity_poly.pdbx_strand_id
1 'polypeptide(L)'
;MASTGPHRARLNSPYGWTASFDDSQPYIQVDLGETKMVTGVVTQGKPGEDQWVRSYTIQYQGQDVGSISRLGTTSVKWDTYSEGVDGEPTTKWWRSLNTIIFKVFTGNSDSDTPVKHYLKKPICTRYLKICPTPGDWHNACSMRLEILGYNPEDKLDNTYLLVTDADVKFNPDAAKALLDITARDPAVGAVCARTHPLGTGAVAWYQIFDYAIGHWLNKCANNVLGTVLCCPGCFSVYRAKAVKNTLPTYCTHVTKANEFLIKDMGEDRWLCTLMTFDEFFKQRRRWLPSTVANLVLMIQKWQTMVKNNNNISRLFILYQLLLLFSTLIGPGTCCLLVSGGLNYAYGVSVTVSMVLLVLTSVAYAMICLYTSQNFQLQMAQVLTFVFAIVMAAVTVGTAREVVEGLSGPPPLPTDAPTPDPDALVLPVPVSTIYFLTIIAIFIVTALLHPTEFFCLIHGIWYLFCLPSGYLLLTIYSICNLNDRSWGTREGKTVGSGKSWTEIWWSFVDAMRRCCNCGPTQEVEDQNAEEIQSEPPTPTQAKPPPTPLVEDPAEEEEEAADKPKRKKGFGAVAFSIGQLGRKGWFKPRTGQSMARRATRKQSAWRRSLLDTDKLSTAMWLPAEFKDRYLNSFLQHGYDDTTFIAGMSDGDLEFIGVTKIHRPALLREIDKLSEYQIDIKVPETVEEWLDMIGLEKYNDKFVYEGYDVTSLVNIEEQQIRENLGINKAAHVKRMLIALSKLRHPSELDERIDKVKKVVSKLTTQKMENVSQDHVRYRENRFWAKLRNKCIKQDYGVFSQNVGLKEQLEELRNSWLIILAVSNALWLTLILTLAQQANLQLLGTNPLGLVFLSVFGCIIVIQFLAMLVHRVWSLMHLLARVKYPWQRWEDDVTVPTPDPGADGQTKTSDVKAKMMTINETAEEEVYDNPMVETDDQPVYDDPNTL
;
A
#
# COMPACT_ATOMS: atom_id res chain seq x y z
N MET A 1 -49.67 -27.78 15.04
CA MET A 1 -49.48 -27.21 13.68
C MET A 1 -50.24 -25.90 13.63
N ALA A 2 -49.66 -24.83 13.08
CA ALA A 2 -50.26 -23.48 13.09
C ALA A 2 -51.71 -23.48 12.57
N SER A 3 -52.60 -22.71 13.21
CA SER A 3 -54.00 -22.59 12.81
C SER A 3 -54.15 -21.86 11.46
N THR A 4 -53.17 -21.04 11.08
CA THR A 4 -52.96 -20.55 9.71
C THR A 4 -51.48 -20.69 9.31
N GLY A 5 -51.21 -21.09 8.06
CA GLY A 5 -49.86 -21.44 7.62
C GLY A 5 -48.88 -20.25 7.51
N PRO A 6 -47.56 -20.49 7.61
CA PRO A 6 -46.53 -19.45 7.64
C PRO A 6 -46.44 -18.61 6.35
N HIS A 7 -46.90 -19.15 5.20
CA HIS A 7 -46.96 -18.42 3.93
C HIS A 7 -47.85 -17.16 3.96
N ARG A 8 -48.74 -17.06 4.96
CA ARG A 8 -49.65 -15.91 5.14
C ARG A 8 -49.05 -14.77 5.97
N ALA A 9 -47.86 -14.97 6.53
CA ALA A 9 -47.22 -14.03 7.43
C ALA A 9 -46.52 -12.84 6.73
N ARG A 10 -46.72 -12.59 5.43
CA ARG A 10 -46.08 -11.44 4.78
C ARG A 10 -46.66 -10.13 5.30
N LEU A 11 -45.81 -9.13 5.50
CA LEU A 11 -46.23 -7.77 5.85
C LEU A 11 -47.27 -7.25 4.85
N ASN A 12 -48.28 -6.51 5.33
CA ASN A 12 -49.40 -5.99 4.53
C ASN A 12 -50.25 -7.03 3.78
N SER A 13 -50.03 -8.33 4.03
CA SER A 13 -50.90 -9.40 3.53
C SER A 13 -52.33 -9.22 4.06
N PRO A 14 -53.39 -9.56 3.29
CA PRO A 14 -54.77 -9.60 3.77
C PRO A 14 -55.04 -10.75 4.76
N TYR A 15 -54.02 -11.56 5.04
CA TYR A 15 -54.04 -12.63 6.04
C TYR A 15 -52.82 -12.51 6.96
N GLY A 16 -52.81 -13.25 8.08
CA GLY A 16 -51.65 -13.39 8.97
C GLY A 16 -51.42 -14.84 9.36
N TRP A 17 -50.21 -15.16 9.83
CA TRP A 17 -49.93 -16.43 10.49
C TRP A 17 -50.47 -16.41 11.91
N THR A 18 -50.98 -17.55 12.38
CA THR A 18 -51.52 -17.76 13.72
C THR A 18 -51.04 -19.11 14.21
N ALA A 19 -50.38 -19.15 15.37
CA ALA A 19 -49.92 -20.38 15.97
C ALA A 19 -51.08 -21.32 16.35
N SER A 20 -50.75 -22.56 16.70
CA SER A 20 -51.74 -23.50 17.25
C SER A 20 -52.07 -23.09 18.68
N PHE A 21 -53.32 -23.30 19.11
CA PHE A 21 -53.75 -22.94 20.47
C PHE A 21 -53.07 -23.77 21.58
N ASP A 22 -52.56 -24.96 21.23
CA ASP A 22 -51.82 -25.87 22.11
C ASP A 22 -50.29 -25.68 22.06
N ASP A 23 -49.79 -24.74 21.26
CA ASP A 23 -48.35 -24.50 21.09
C ASP A 23 -47.82 -23.56 22.18
N SER A 24 -47.08 -24.12 23.13
CA SER A 24 -46.48 -23.37 24.23
C SER A 24 -45.19 -22.62 23.85
N GLN A 25 -44.61 -22.92 22.68
CA GLN A 25 -43.39 -22.27 22.18
C GLN A 25 -43.50 -22.03 20.67
N PRO A 26 -44.44 -21.17 20.25
CA PRO A 26 -44.67 -20.94 18.84
C PRO A 26 -43.46 -20.22 18.23
N TYR A 27 -43.15 -20.55 16.98
CA TYR A 27 -42.17 -19.82 16.20
C TYR A 27 -42.56 -19.81 14.71
N ILE A 28 -42.07 -18.80 14.00
CA ILE A 28 -42.11 -18.76 12.55
C ILE A 28 -40.69 -18.73 12.00
N GLN A 29 -40.38 -19.68 11.13
CA GLN A 29 -39.07 -19.82 10.49
C GLN A 29 -39.10 -19.22 9.08
N VAL A 30 -38.07 -18.44 8.77
CA VAL A 30 -37.83 -17.82 7.47
C VAL A 30 -36.57 -18.44 6.85
N ASP A 31 -36.69 -18.97 5.63
CA ASP A 31 -35.55 -19.31 4.76
C ASP A 31 -35.34 -18.16 3.77
N LEU A 32 -34.19 -17.49 3.85
CA LEU A 32 -33.83 -16.39 2.96
C LEU A 32 -33.30 -16.85 1.59
N GLY A 33 -33.28 -18.17 1.36
CA GLY A 33 -32.78 -18.85 0.14
C GLY A 33 -31.25 -18.97 0.13
N GLU A 34 -30.56 -17.89 0.46
CA GLU A 34 -29.10 -17.78 0.58
C GLU A 34 -28.70 -17.08 1.89
N THR A 35 -27.41 -17.09 2.22
CA THR A 35 -26.92 -16.36 3.39
C THR A 35 -26.96 -14.85 3.15
N LYS A 36 -27.71 -14.11 3.97
CA LYS A 36 -27.85 -12.65 3.87
C LYS A 36 -27.48 -11.96 5.18
N MET A 37 -27.19 -10.66 5.09
CA MET A 37 -26.99 -9.79 6.25
C MET A 37 -28.35 -9.24 6.69
N VAL A 38 -28.92 -9.80 7.75
CA VAL A 38 -30.16 -9.32 8.37
C VAL A 38 -29.86 -8.12 9.25
N THR A 39 -30.58 -7.02 9.04
CA THR A 39 -30.37 -5.72 9.70
C THR A 39 -31.57 -5.27 10.53
N GLY A 40 -32.73 -5.92 10.36
CA GLY A 40 -33.93 -5.57 11.10
C GLY A 40 -35.09 -6.50 10.82
N VAL A 41 -36.15 -6.33 11.59
CA VAL A 41 -37.42 -7.06 11.46
C VAL A 41 -38.56 -6.06 11.55
N VAL A 42 -39.57 -6.23 10.71
CA VAL A 42 -40.85 -5.52 10.81
C VAL A 42 -41.91 -6.54 11.21
N THR A 43 -42.77 -6.22 12.17
CA THR A 43 -43.92 -7.04 12.58
C THR A 43 -45.22 -6.24 12.49
N GLN A 44 -46.33 -6.93 12.24
CA GLN A 44 -47.67 -6.36 12.15
C GLN A 44 -48.68 -7.39 12.66
N GLY A 45 -49.78 -6.97 13.30
CA GLY A 45 -50.82 -7.89 13.75
C GLY A 45 -51.64 -8.50 12.61
N LYS A 46 -52.67 -9.29 12.93
CA LYS A 46 -53.52 -9.94 11.92
C LYS A 46 -54.59 -8.97 11.41
N PRO A 47 -54.76 -8.80 10.09
CA PRO A 47 -55.74 -7.85 9.56
C PRO A 47 -57.17 -8.33 9.84
N GLY A 48 -58.05 -7.39 10.24
CA GLY A 48 -59.48 -7.64 10.45
C GLY A 48 -59.83 -8.47 11.69
N GLU A 49 -58.83 -8.87 12.48
CA GLU A 49 -58.99 -9.65 13.71
C GLU A 49 -58.14 -8.99 14.80
N ASP A 50 -58.65 -8.92 16.02
CA ASP A 50 -58.00 -8.28 17.16
C ASP A 50 -56.89 -9.17 17.76
N GLN A 51 -55.90 -9.56 16.94
CA GLN A 51 -54.88 -10.59 17.27
C GLN A 51 -53.47 -10.16 16.87
N TRP A 52 -52.53 -10.13 17.82
CA TRP A 52 -51.12 -9.80 17.54
C TRP A 52 -50.15 -10.32 18.61
N VAL A 53 -48.87 -10.42 18.25
CA VAL A 53 -47.76 -10.72 19.18
C VAL A 53 -47.28 -9.42 19.84
N ARG A 54 -47.13 -9.43 21.18
CA ARG A 54 -46.71 -8.25 21.98
C ARG A 54 -45.23 -8.22 22.29
N SER A 55 -44.56 -9.37 22.33
CA SER A 55 -43.10 -9.43 22.35
C SER A 55 -42.56 -10.71 21.72
N TYR A 56 -41.31 -10.64 21.25
CA TYR A 56 -40.66 -11.78 20.60
C TYR A 56 -39.13 -11.74 20.76
N THR A 57 -38.49 -12.87 20.53
CA THR A 57 -37.04 -13.01 20.40
C THR A 57 -36.67 -13.49 19.00
N ILE A 58 -35.42 -13.30 18.61
CA ILE A 58 -34.89 -13.72 17.31
C ILE A 58 -33.87 -14.84 17.54
N GLN A 59 -34.06 -15.97 16.86
CA GLN A 59 -33.07 -17.04 16.78
C GLN A 59 -32.55 -17.18 15.35
N TYR A 60 -31.30 -17.55 15.18
CA TYR A 60 -30.69 -17.71 13.86
C TYR A 60 -29.70 -18.87 13.85
N GLN A 61 -29.42 -19.39 12.66
CA GLN A 61 -28.39 -20.42 12.49
C GLN A 61 -27.03 -19.74 12.22
N GLY A 62 -26.04 -20.00 13.08
CA GLY A 62 -24.67 -19.49 12.92
C GLY A 62 -23.89 -20.20 11.80
N GLN A 63 -22.82 -19.55 11.31
CA GLN A 63 -21.94 -20.09 10.25
C GLN A 63 -20.93 -21.14 10.74
N ASP A 64 -20.80 -21.36 12.06
CA ASP A 64 -19.89 -22.38 12.58
C ASP A 64 -20.46 -23.78 12.31
N VAL A 65 -19.71 -24.56 11.53
CA VAL A 65 -20.01 -25.95 11.17
C VAL A 65 -20.34 -26.76 12.43
N GLY A 66 -21.50 -27.40 12.42
CA GLY A 66 -22.02 -28.19 13.54
C GLY A 66 -20.97 -29.15 14.08
N SER A 67 -20.75 -29.10 15.39
CA SER A 67 -20.01 -30.14 16.10
C SER A 67 -20.74 -31.48 15.91
N ILE A 68 -20.07 -32.41 15.24
CA ILE A 68 -20.54 -33.79 15.05
C ILE A 68 -20.66 -34.44 16.43
N SER A 69 -21.88 -34.80 16.85
CA SER A 69 -22.08 -35.65 18.01
C SER A 69 -21.53 -37.05 17.71
N ARG A 70 -20.94 -37.75 18.69
CA ARG A 70 -20.37 -39.11 18.56
C ARG A 70 -21.39 -40.18 18.10
N LEU A 71 -22.65 -39.80 17.86
CA LEU A 71 -23.76 -40.65 17.43
C LEU A 71 -24.26 -40.35 16.00
N GLY A 72 -23.56 -39.53 15.22
CA GLY A 72 -23.87 -39.33 13.79
C GLY A 72 -25.16 -38.56 13.50
N THR A 73 -25.80 -37.96 14.52
CA THR A 73 -26.96 -37.07 14.35
C THR A 73 -26.50 -35.62 14.33
N THR A 74 -26.74 -34.95 13.20
CA THR A 74 -26.44 -33.52 13.01
C THR A 74 -27.54 -32.70 13.69
N SER A 75 -27.33 -32.27 14.93
CA SER A 75 -28.25 -31.30 15.56
C SER A 75 -27.95 -29.90 15.02
N VAL A 76 -28.92 -29.28 14.33
CA VAL A 76 -28.82 -27.88 13.90
C VAL A 76 -28.85 -26.99 15.14
N LYS A 77 -27.74 -26.32 15.44
CA LYS A 77 -27.65 -25.38 16.57
C LYS A 77 -28.22 -24.02 16.19
N TRP A 78 -29.16 -23.52 16.99
CA TRP A 78 -29.74 -22.18 16.88
C TRP A 78 -29.14 -21.28 17.96
N ASP A 79 -28.69 -20.09 17.58
CA ASP A 79 -28.22 -19.05 18.50
C ASP A 79 -29.32 -17.99 18.66
N THR A 80 -29.52 -17.50 19.88
CA THR A 80 -30.48 -16.41 20.17
C THR A 80 -29.79 -15.06 20.11
N TYR A 81 -30.42 -14.08 19.45
CA TYR A 81 -29.90 -12.73 19.34
C TYR A 81 -29.80 -12.06 20.73
N SER A 82 -28.66 -11.39 20.95
CA SER A 82 -28.39 -10.65 22.17
C SER A 82 -27.66 -9.35 21.82
N GLU A 83 -28.13 -8.27 22.41
CA GLU A 83 -27.44 -6.99 22.44
C GLU A 83 -26.71 -7.00 23.77
N GLY A 84 -25.42 -7.35 23.77
CA GLY A 84 -24.63 -7.31 25.00
C GLY A 84 -24.79 -5.97 25.70
N VAL A 85 -24.72 -5.95 27.03
CA VAL A 85 -24.82 -4.73 27.83
C VAL A 85 -23.80 -3.71 27.31
N ASP A 86 -24.24 -2.47 27.10
CA ASP A 86 -23.39 -1.40 26.61
C ASP A 86 -22.17 -1.24 27.53
N GLY A 87 -20.99 -1.54 26.98
CA GLY A 87 -19.72 -1.48 27.72
C GLY A 87 -19.01 -2.81 28.01
N GLU A 88 -19.62 -3.99 27.87
CA GLU A 88 -19.00 -5.28 28.27
C GLU A 88 -18.55 -6.17 27.08
N PRO A 89 -17.41 -6.89 27.15
CA PRO A 89 -16.84 -7.63 26.01
C PRO A 89 -17.57 -8.96 25.75
N THR A 90 -18.24 -9.08 24.60
CA THR A 90 -18.91 -10.31 24.11
C THR A 90 -17.92 -11.38 23.62
N THR A 91 -17.01 -11.82 24.49
CA THR A 91 -16.05 -12.89 24.19
C THR A 91 -16.50 -14.22 24.80
N LYS A 92 -16.03 -15.35 24.23
CA LYS A 92 -16.48 -16.70 24.60
C LYS A 92 -16.32 -17.04 26.09
N TRP A 93 -15.34 -16.44 26.78
CA TRP A 93 -15.12 -16.63 28.23
C TRP A 93 -16.12 -15.83 29.09
N TRP A 94 -16.55 -14.64 28.65
CA TRP A 94 -17.58 -13.84 29.34
C TRP A 94 -18.92 -14.59 29.41
N ARG A 95 -19.25 -15.33 28.35
CA ARG A 95 -20.44 -16.20 28.28
C ARG A 95 -20.49 -17.33 29.31
N SER A 96 -19.36 -17.64 29.97
CA SER A 96 -19.27 -18.73 30.95
C SER A 96 -19.52 -18.29 32.39
N LEU A 97 -19.54 -16.98 32.66
CA LEU A 97 -19.61 -16.43 34.02
C LEU A 97 -20.85 -15.56 34.27
N ASN A 98 -21.53 -15.06 33.22
CA ASN A 98 -22.70 -14.19 33.35
C ASN A 98 -23.96 -14.74 32.69
N THR A 99 -25.12 -14.49 33.32
CA THR A 99 -26.46 -14.76 32.78
C THR A 99 -26.62 -14.02 31.45
N ILE A 100 -26.82 -14.76 30.35
CA ILE A 100 -27.05 -14.19 29.02
C ILE A 100 -28.42 -13.51 29.02
N ILE A 101 -28.46 -12.18 28.95
CA ILE A 101 -29.71 -11.44 28.71
C ILE A 101 -29.96 -11.47 27.20
N PHE A 102 -30.92 -12.28 26.76
CA PHE A 102 -31.37 -12.28 25.36
C PHE A 102 -32.16 -11.01 25.08
N LYS A 103 -32.06 -10.49 23.85
CA LYS A 103 -32.83 -9.31 23.46
C LYS A 103 -34.27 -9.74 23.18
N VAL A 104 -35.19 -9.24 24.01
CA VAL A 104 -36.63 -9.29 23.74
C VAL A 104 -37.01 -8.01 23.02
N PHE A 105 -37.72 -8.15 21.91
CA PHE A 105 -38.23 -7.03 21.11
C PHE A 105 -39.71 -6.82 21.43
N THR A 106 -40.10 -5.56 21.58
CA THR A 106 -41.51 -5.18 21.67
C THR A 106 -42.19 -5.41 20.32
N GLY A 107 -43.24 -6.21 20.31
CA GLY A 107 -44.07 -6.49 19.14
C GLY A 107 -45.11 -5.39 18.91
N ASN A 108 -46.29 -5.80 18.47
CA ASN A 108 -47.37 -4.89 18.08
C ASN A 108 -48.30 -4.57 19.26
N SER A 109 -48.99 -3.43 19.15
CA SER A 109 -50.05 -2.99 20.07
C SER A 109 -51.44 -3.06 19.44
N ASP A 110 -51.52 -3.34 18.14
CA ASP A 110 -52.74 -3.42 17.36
C ASP A 110 -52.56 -4.36 16.15
N SER A 111 -53.59 -4.46 15.32
CA SER A 111 -53.64 -5.35 14.16
C SER A 111 -52.98 -4.79 12.90
N ASP A 112 -52.83 -3.47 12.79
CA ASP A 112 -52.58 -2.79 11.51
C ASP A 112 -51.30 -1.97 11.47
N THR A 113 -50.78 -1.48 12.59
CA THR A 113 -49.58 -0.64 12.66
C THR A 113 -48.32 -1.50 12.57
N PRO A 114 -47.46 -1.30 11.54
CA PRO A 114 -46.17 -1.99 11.47
C PRO A 114 -45.21 -1.47 12.55
N VAL A 115 -44.56 -2.38 13.27
CA VAL A 115 -43.51 -2.08 14.25
C VAL A 115 -42.18 -2.54 13.69
N LYS A 116 -41.19 -1.65 13.64
CA LYS A 116 -39.88 -1.87 13.02
C LYS A 116 -38.77 -1.84 14.06
N HIS A 117 -37.95 -2.89 14.09
CA HIS A 117 -36.76 -2.96 14.92
C HIS A 117 -35.50 -3.16 14.08
N TYR A 118 -34.54 -2.26 14.22
CA TYR A 118 -33.20 -2.44 13.67
C TYR A 118 -32.32 -3.21 14.65
N LEU A 119 -31.53 -4.14 14.14
CA LEU A 119 -30.57 -4.90 14.91
C LEU A 119 -29.30 -4.07 15.11
N LYS A 120 -28.93 -3.77 16.36
CA LYS A 120 -27.65 -3.11 16.69
C LYS A 120 -26.45 -3.87 16.13
N LYS A 121 -26.54 -5.20 16.06
CA LYS A 121 -25.55 -6.07 15.41
C LYS A 121 -26.24 -6.85 14.28
N PRO A 122 -25.94 -6.58 13.01
CA PRO A 122 -26.47 -7.35 11.90
C PRO A 122 -26.14 -8.85 12.03
N ILE A 123 -27.08 -9.71 11.63
CA ILE A 123 -26.96 -11.18 11.70
C ILE A 123 -26.65 -11.71 10.30
N CYS A 124 -25.55 -12.44 10.14
CA CYS A 124 -25.24 -13.17 8.90
C CYS A 124 -25.85 -14.58 8.97
N THR A 125 -26.96 -14.83 8.28
CA THR A 125 -27.64 -16.14 8.31
C THR A 125 -28.46 -16.41 7.05
N ARG A 126 -28.78 -17.68 6.80
CA ARG A 126 -29.80 -18.10 5.82
C ARG A 126 -31.16 -18.35 6.49
N TYR A 127 -31.14 -18.88 7.71
CA TYR A 127 -32.34 -19.30 8.42
C TYR A 127 -32.51 -18.49 9.70
N LEU A 128 -33.69 -17.91 9.86
CA LEU A 128 -34.04 -17.09 11.01
C LEU A 128 -35.39 -17.54 11.56
N LYS A 129 -35.53 -17.52 12.88
CA LYS A 129 -36.78 -17.78 13.59
C LYS A 129 -37.17 -16.55 14.38
N ILE A 130 -38.43 -16.16 14.23
CA ILE A 130 -39.08 -15.24 15.15
C ILE A 130 -39.85 -16.09 16.16
N CYS A 131 -39.50 -15.93 17.43
CA CYS A 131 -40.05 -16.70 18.53
C CYS A 131 -40.83 -15.76 19.45
N PRO A 132 -42.17 -15.63 19.28
CA PRO A 132 -43.03 -14.94 20.24
C PRO A 132 -42.77 -15.39 21.67
N THR A 133 -42.79 -14.45 22.61
CA THR A 133 -42.62 -14.77 24.03
C THR A 133 -43.84 -15.56 24.52
N PRO A 134 -43.66 -16.72 25.19
CA PRO A 134 -44.77 -17.55 25.64
C PRO A 134 -45.78 -16.77 26.51
N GLY A 135 -47.04 -16.75 26.09
CA GLY A 135 -48.15 -16.07 26.75
C GLY A 135 -48.25 -14.56 26.48
N ASP A 136 -47.33 -13.96 25.74
CA ASP A 136 -47.30 -12.50 25.49
C ASP A 136 -47.82 -12.13 24.09
N TRP A 137 -49.11 -12.33 23.90
CA TRP A 137 -49.86 -11.98 22.70
C TRP A 137 -51.28 -11.56 23.06
N HIS A 138 -51.93 -10.79 22.20
CA HIS A 138 -53.32 -10.40 22.36
C HIS A 138 -54.25 -11.38 21.64
N ASN A 139 -55.20 -11.97 22.36
CA ASN A 139 -56.20 -12.96 21.92
C ASN A 139 -55.64 -14.27 21.31
N ALA A 140 -54.80 -14.19 20.29
CA ALA A 140 -54.09 -15.32 19.70
C ALA A 140 -52.69 -14.90 19.23
N CYS A 141 -51.75 -15.84 19.23
CA CYS A 141 -50.40 -15.63 18.71
C CYS A 141 -50.44 -15.51 17.18
N SER A 142 -50.76 -14.32 16.69
CA SER A 142 -50.83 -14.00 15.27
C SER A 142 -49.82 -12.93 14.88
N MET A 143 -49.18 -13.06 13.72
CA MET A 143 -48.31 -12.02 13.18
C MET A 143 -48.18 -12.06 11.65
N ARG A 144 -47.90 -10.89 11.10
CA ARG A 144 -47.28 -10.64 9.80
C ARG A 144 -45.87 -10.08 10.07
N LEU A 145 -44.93 -10.34 9.17
CA LEU A 145 -43.55 -9.90 9.30
C LEU A 145 -42.85 -9.70 7.95
N GLU A 146 -41.80 -8.89 7.98
CA GLU A 146 -40.82 -8.74 6.90
C GLU A 146 -39.41 -8.69 7.49
N ILE A 147 -38.45 -9.31 6.81
CA ILE A 147 -37.06 -9.33 7.25
C ILE A 147 -36.27 -8.31 6.43
N LEU A 148 -35.62 -7.36 7.12
CA LEU A 148 -34.79 -6.35 6.48
C LEU A 148 -33.35 -6.85 6.38
N GLY A 149 -32.73 -6.71 5.21
CA GLY A 149 -31.35 -7.12 5.01
C GLY A 149 -30.85 -6.83 3.60
N TYR A 150 -29.59 -7.13 3.37
CA TYR A 150 -28.96 -7.03 2.05
C TYR A 150 -28.14 -8.28 1.76
N ASN A 151 -27.96 -8.62 0.48
CA ASN A 151 -26.97 -9.62 0.12
C ASN A 151 -25.58 -8.96 0.27
N PRO A 152 -24.68 -9.49 1.12
CA PRO A 152 -23.34 -8.94 1.23
C PRO A 152 -22.59 -8.94 -0.12
N GLU A 153 -22.98 -9.77 -1.09
CA GLU A 153 -22.42 -9.77 -2.45
C GLU A 153 -22.75 -8.51 -3.25
N ASP A 154 -23.94 -7.92 -3.08
CA ASP A 154 -24.39 -6.74 -3.83
C ASP A 154 -23.51 -5.51 -3.58
N LYS A 155 -22.84 -5.45 -2.41
CA LYS A 155 -21.94 -4.35 -2.06
C LYS A 155 -20.50 -4.55 -2.55
N LEU A 156 -20.10 -5.78 -2.89
CA LEU A 156 -18.69 -6.07 -3.22
C LEU A 156 -18.27 -5.53 -4.58
N ASP A 157 -19.21 -5.32 -5.49
CA ASP A 157 -18.94 -4.74 -6.81
C ASP A 157 -18.46 -3.29 -6.70
N ASN A 158 -18.97 -2.52 -5.73
CA ASN A 158 -18.60 -1.13 -5.47
C ASN A 158 -17.72 -0.96 -4.21
N THR A 159 -17.16 -2.06 -3.69
CA THR A 159 -16.21 -2.01 -2.57
C THR A 159 -14.78 -2.17 -3.08
N TYR A 160 -13.93 -1.22 -2.70
CA TYR A 160 -12.52 -1.19 -3.09
C TYR A 160 -11.60 -1.25 -1.87
N LEU A 161 -10.50 -1.97 -2.02
CA LEU A 161 -9.45 -2.13 -1.02
C LEU A 161 -8.23 -1.38 -1.50
N LEU A 162 -7.89 -0.28 -0.84
CA LEU A 162 -6.63 0.42 -1.06
C LEU A 162 -5.54 -0.24 -0.19
N VAL A 163 -4.53 -0.80 -0.85
CA VAL A 163 -3.36 -1.42 -0.22
C VAL A 163 -2.16 -0.50 -0.42
N THR A 164 -1.49 -0.18 0.69
CA THR A 164 -0.31 0.70 0.71
C THR A 164 0.67 0.21 1.77
N ASP A 165 1.96 0.37 1.50
CA ASP A 165 2.99 0.11 2.52
C ASP A 165 3.09 1.28 3.49
N ALA A 166 3.63 0.99 4.68
CA ALA A 166 3.75 1.96 5.76
C ALA A 166 4.71 3.12 5.45
N ASP A 167 5.69 2.91 4.55
CA ASP A 167 6.68 3.90 4.15
C ASP A 167 6.34 4.62 2.82
N VAL A 168 5.14 4.39 2.28
CA VAL A 168 4.71 4.99 1.01
C VAL A 168 4.04 6.33 1.22
N LYS A 169 4.47 7.31 0.42
CA LYS A 169 3.86 8.64 0.34
C LYS A 169 3.06 8.73 -0.96
N PHE A 170 1.77 9.00 -0.85
CA PHE A 170 0.89 9.19 -2.01
C PHE A 170 -0.05 10.38 -1.82
N ASN A 171 -0.51 10.92 -2.95
CA ASN A 171 -1.45 12.05 -3.03
C ASN A 171 -2.89 11.53 -3.11
N PRO A 172 -3.91 12.20 -2.53
CA PRO A 172 -5.31 11.81 -2.70
C PRO A 172 -5.74 11.73 -4.17
N ASP A 173 -5.23 12.62 -5.03
CA ASP A 173 -5.49 12.58 -6.48
C ASP A 173 -4.99 11.29 -7.13
N ALA A 174 -3.89 10.71 -6.62
CA ALA A 174 -3.36 9.44 -7.13
C ALA A 174 -4.26 8.27 -6.73
N ALA A 175 -4.78 8.25 -5.50
CA ALA A 175 -5.76 7.26 -5.06
C ALA A 175 -7.08 7.38 -5.85
N LYS A 176 -7.55 8.62 -6.07
CA LYS A 176 -8.72 8.90 -6.92
C LYS A 176 -8.49 8.43 -8.36
N ALA A 177 -7.31 8.65 -8.92
CA ALA A 177 -6.98 8.19 -10.26
C ALA A 177 -7.02 6.66 -10.38
N LEU A 178 -6.54 5.92 -9.36
CA LEU A 178 -6.65 4.46 -9.31
C LEU A 178 -8.13 4.02 -9.25
N LEU A 179 -8.90 4.62 -8.34
CA LEU A 179 -10.33 4.33 -8.20
C LEU A 179 -11.10 4.61 -9.49
N ASP A 180 -10.87 5.76 -10.13
CA ASP A 180 -11.48 6.11 -11.42
C ASP A 180 -11.21 5.05 -12.49
N ILE A 181 -9.97 4.54 -12.57
CA ILE A 181 -9.59 3.52 -13.56
C ILE A 181 -10.29 2.19 -13.24
N THR A 182 -10.28 1.76 -11.97
CA THR A 182 -10.97 0.52 -11.57
C THR A 182 -12.48 0.62 -11.71
N ALA A 183 -13.08 1.78 -11.43
CA ALA A 183 -14.53 1.97 -11.51
C ALA A 183 -15.06 1.95 -12.96
N ARG A 184 -14.24 2.36 -13.93
CA ARG A 184 -14.63 2.39 -15.36
C ARG A 184 -14.81 1.01 -15.98
N ASP A 185 -14.01 0.04 -15.55
CA ASP A 185 -14.04 -1.31 -16.10
C ASP A 185 -14.37 -2.34 -15.01
N PRO A 186 -15.60 -2.91 -15.01
CA PRO A 186 -15.99 -3.93 -14.03
C PRO A 186 -15.15 -5.21 -14.15
N ALA A 187 -14.51 -5.49 -15.30
CA ALA A 187 -13.64 -6.65 -15.49
C ALA A 187 -12.27 -6.47 -14.82
N VAL A 188 -11.87 -5.24 -14.45
CA VAL A 188 -10.62 -4.98 -13.74
C VAL A 188 -10.76 -5.34 -12.27
N GLY A 189 -9.99 -6.35 -11.86
CA GLY A 189 -9.92 -6.81 -10.47
C GLY A 189 -8.97 -6.01 -9.58
N ALA A 190 -7.92 -5.41 -10.17
CA ALA A 190 -6.96 -4.59 -9.46
C ALA A 190 -6.26 -3.62 -10.41
N VAL A 191 -5.82 -2.48 -9.86
CA VAL A 191 -4.93 -1.52 -10.53
C VAL A 191 -3.79 -1.18 -9.58
N CYS A 192 -2.63 -0.89 -10.14
CA CYS A 192 -1.49 -0.44 -9.37
C CYS A 192 -0.97 0.88 -9.91
N ALA A 193 -0.50 1.70 -8.99
CA ALA A 193 0.22 2.90 -9.35
C ALA A 193 1.70 2.59 -9.54
N ARG A 194 2.36 3.48 -10.27
CA ARG A 194 3.80 3.55 -10.28
C ARG A 194 4.31 4.24 -9.02
N THR A 195 5.26 3.62 -8.32
CA THR A 195 5.94 4.25 -7.18
C THR A 195 7.31 4.78 -7.56
N HIS A 196 7.70 5.91 -6.95
CA HIS A 196 8.99 6.53 -7.20
C HIS A 196 9.92 6.32 -6.02
N PRO A 197 11.05 5.65 -6.24
CA PRO A 197 12.07 5.49 -5.22
C PRO A 197 12.59 6.80 -4.64
N LEU A 198 12.64 6.91 -3.32
CA LEU A 198 13.30 8.02 -2.62
C LEU A 198 14.51 7.47 -1.86
N GLY A 199 15.71 7.90 -2.23
CA GLY A 199 16.95 7.46 -1.59
C GLY A 199 18.19 7.99 -2.31
N THR A 200 19.35 7.90 -1.64
CA THR A 200 20.64 8.29 -2.20
C THR A 200 21.65 7.15 -2.05
N GLY A 201 22.56 7.01 -3.02
CA GLY A 201 23.63 6.01 -2.99
C GLY A 201 23.47 4.91 -4.04
N ALA A 202 24.51 4.09 -4.18
CA ALA A 202 24.64 3.08 -5.24
C ALA A 202 23.47 2.10 -5.31
N VAL A 203 23.03 1.55 -4.17
CA VAL A 203 21.91 0.60 -4.10
C VAL A 203 20.58 1.28 -4.47
N ALA A 204 20.39 2.55 -4.09
CA ALA A 204 19.22 3.33 -4.49
C ALA A 204 19.22 3.62 -5.99
N TRP A 205 20.37 3.97 -6.58
CA TRP A 205 20.49 4.20 -8.03
C TRP A 205 20.17 2.95 -8.85
N TYR A 206 20.72 1.79 -8.45
CA TYR A 206 20.40 0.51 -9.07
C TYR A 206 18.89 0.27 -9.10
N GLN A 207 18.24 0.48 -7.95
CA GLN A 207 16.81 0.29 -7.77
C GLN A 207 15.95 1.29 -8.56
N ILE A 208 16.33 2.57 -8.59
CA ILE A 208 15.67 3.61 -9.40
C ILE A 208 15.61 3.17 -10.86
N PHE A 209 16.75 2.72 -11.40
CA PHE A 209 16.82 2.28 -12.79
C PHE A 209 16.05 0.97 -13.02
N ASP A 210 16.27 -0.06 -12.21
CA ASP A 210 15.61 -1.38 -12.33
C ASP A 210 14.08 -1.25 -12.32
N TYR A 211 13.56 -0.39 -11.44
CA TYR A 211 12.14 -0.13 -11.35
C TYR A 211 11.60 0.67 -12.55
N ALA A 212 12.38 1.66 -13.03
CA ALA A 212 12.02 2.45 -14.20
C ALA A 212 11.91 1.57 -15.45
N ILE A 213 12.94 0.77 -15.75
CA ILE A 213 12.92 -0.14 -16.92
C ILE A 213 11.84 -1.20 -16.79
N GLY A 214 11.59 -1.69 -15.57
CA GLY A 214 10.52 -2.64 -15.28
C GLY A 214 9.14 -2.07 -15.60
N HIS A 215 8.90 -0.78 -15.30
CA HIS A 215 7.65 -0.10 -15.63
C HIS A 215 7.55 0.28 -17.11
N TRP A 216 8.63 0.82 -17.67
CA TRP A 216 8.66 1.27 -19.05
C TRP A 216 8.46 0.11 -20.03
N LEU A 217 9.07 -1.04 -19.78
CA LEU A 217 9.11 -2.15 -20.72
C LEU A 217 8.28 -3.35 -20.25
N ASN A 218 8.67 -4.02 -19.16
CA ASN A 218 8.07 -5.29 -18.75
C ASN A 218 6.59 -5.15 -18.33
N LYS A 219 6.25 -4.19 -17.46
CA LYS A 219 4.86 -3.98 -17.03
C LYS A 219 3.96 -3.47 -18.16
N CYS A 220 4.48 -2.60 -19.04
CA CYS A 220 3.76 -2.20 -20.24
C CYS A 220 3.46 -3.40 -21.15
N ALA A 221 4.46 -4.26 -21.39
CA ALA A 221 4.27 -5.49 -22.15
C ALA A 221 3.23 -6.41 -21.53
N ASN A 222 3.27 -6.60 -20.21
CA ASN A 222 2.26 -7.39 -19.50
C ASN A 222 0.85 -6.82 -19.67
N ASN A 223 0.68 -5.50 -19.55
CA ASN A 223 -0.62 -4.84 -19.69
C ASN A 223 -1.16 -4.89 -21.13
N VAL A 224 -0.29 -4.78 -22.15
CA VAL A 224 -0.70 -4.77 -23.56
C VAL A 224 -0.95 -6.17 -24.11
N LEU A 225 -0.09 -7.14 -23.76
CA LEU A 225 -0.20 -8.51 -24.25
C LEU A 225 -1.21 -9.34 -23.45
N GLY A 226 -1.45 -8.98 -22.19
CA GLY A 226 -2.47 -9.63 -21.37
C GLY A 226 -2.78 -8.93 -20.06
N THR A 227 -2.19 -9.39 -18.94
CA THR A 227 -2.43 -8.80 -17.61
C THR A 227 -1.15 -8.59 -16.81
N VAL A 228 -1.18 -7.62 -15.91
CA VAL A 228 -0.08 -7.37 -14.96
C VAL A 228 -0.04 -8.49 -13.92
N LEU A 229 1.02 -9.29 -13.91
CA LEU A 229 1.17 -10.46 -13.03
C LEU A 229 1.36 -10.13 -11.55
N CYS A 230 1.78 -8.91 -11.23
CA CYS A 230 2.05 -8.49 -9.86
C CYS A 230 1.65 -7.02 -9.69
N CYS A 231 0.66 -6.78 -8.85
CA CYS A 231 0.33 -5.45 -8.36
C CYS A 231 1.21 -5.20 -7.13
N PRO A 232 2.10 -4.19 -7.13
CA PRO A 232 2.96 -3.91 -5.99
C PRO A 232 2.13 -3.56 -4.74
N GLY A 233 2.51 -4.15 -3.59
CA GLY A 233 1.87 -3.89 -2.30
C GLY A 233 1.97 -2.43 -1.85
N CYS A 234 2.98 -1.72 -2.34
CA CYS A 234 3.23 -0.33 -1.96
C CYS A 234 2.11 0.66 -2.30
N PHE A 235 1.41 0.53 -3.44
CA PHE A 235 0.28 1.42 -3.75
C PHE A 235 -0.63 0.84 -4.86
N SER A 236 -1.65 0.09 -4.45
CA SER A 236 -2.58 -0.59 -5.35
C SER A 236 -4.03 -0.55 -4.84
N VAL A 237 -5.00 -0.59 -5.76
CA VAL A 237 -6.43 -0.70 -5.44
C VAL A 237 -6.95 -2.02 -6.00
N TYR A 238 -7.63 -2.79 -5.15
CA TYR A 238 -8.28 -4.05 -5.52
C TYR A 238 -9.80 -3.90 -5.41
N ARG A 239 -10.54 -4.51 -6.31
CA ARG A 239 -11.98 -4.72 -6.13
C ARG A 239 -12.17 -5.84 -5.11
N ALA A 240 -12.99 -5.60 -4.08
CA ALA A 240 -13.19 -6.59 -3.00
C ALA A 240 -13.69 -7.94 -3.55
N LYS A 241 -14.58 -7.92 -4.55
CA LYS A 241 -15.05 -9.12 -5.24
C LYS A 241 -13.93 -9.95 -5.87
N ALA A 242 -12.92 -9.30 -6.44
CA ALA A 242 -11.82 -9.99 -7.12
C ALA A 242 -10.93 -10.80 -6.15
N VAL A 243 -10.78 -10.31 -4.91
CA VAL A 243 -9.94 -10.96 -3.89
C VAL A 243 -10.73 -11.84 -2.91
N LYS A 244 -12.06 -11.69 -2.84
CA LYS A 244 -12.94 -12.40 -1.89
C LYS A 244 -12.67 -13.89 -1.82
N ASN A 245 -12.66 -14.55 -2.98
CA ASN A 245 -12.53 -16.01 -3.07
C ASN A 245 -11.08 -16.47 -2.85
N THR A 246 -10.12 -15.58 -3.07
CA THR A 246 -8.69 -15.90 -3.00
C THR A 246 -8.13 -15.71 -1.59
N LEU A 247 -8.62 -14.71 -0.85
CA LEU A 247 -8.15 -14.39 0.51
C LEU A 247 -8.17 -15.58 1.47
N PRO A 248 -9.24 -16.41 1.56
CA PRO A 248 -9.24 -17.59 2.43
C PRO A 248 -8.11 -18.56 2.10
N THR A 249 -7.77 -18.75 0.83
CA THR A 249 -6.67 -19.61 0.38
C THR A 249 -5.30 -19.08 0.83
N TYR A 250 -5.10 -17.76 0.81
CA TYR A 250 -3.86 -17.15 1.33
C TYR A 250 -3.82 -17.11 2.86
N CYS A 251 -4.95 -17.30 3.55
CA CYS A 251 -5.01 -17.41 5.01
C CYS A 251 -4.74 -18.85 5.53
N THR A 252 -4.68 -19.84 4.65
CA THR A 252 -4.36 -21.23 5.05
C THR A 252 -2.89 -21.41 5.43
N HIS A 253 -2.61 -22.31 6.36
CA HIS A 253 -1.24 -22.68 6.70
C HIS A 253 -0.53 -23.37 5.53
N VAL A 254 0.73 -23.00 5.33
CA VAL A 254 1.60 -23.59 4.31
C VAL A 254 2.23 -24.88 4.82
N THR A 255 2.01 -25.98 4.10
CA THR A 255 2.58 -27.31 4.41
C THR A 255 3.57 -27.81 3.35
N LYS A 256 3.57 -27.21 2.15
CA LYS A 256 4.39 -27.63 1.01
C LYS A 256 5.36 -26.52 0.58
N ALA A 257 6.57 -26.91 0.16
CA ALA A 257 7.60 -25.97 -0.29
C ALA A 257 7.15 -25.06 -1.46
N ASN A 258 6.42 -25.59 -2.45
CA ASN A 258 5.91 -24.76 -3.56
C ASN A 258 4.87 -23.74 -3.08
N GLU A 259 4.02 -24.11 -2.12
CA GLU A 259 3.05 -23.19 -1.54
C GLU A 259 3.75 -22.10 -0.72
N PHE A 260 4.87 -22.42 -0.07
CA PHE A 260 5.70 -21.44 0.65
C PHE A 260 6.25 -20.36 -0.29
N LEU A 261 6.78 -20.75 -1.46
CA LEU A 261 7.30 -19.79 -2.44
C LEU A 261 6.20 -18.86 -3.00
N ILE A 262 4.95 -19.34 -3.08
CA ILE A 262 3.84 -18.60 -3.69
C ILE A 262 3.07 -17.74 -2.67
N LYS A 263 2.79 -18.29 -1.49
CA LYS A 263 1.95 -17.67 -0.45
C LYS A 263 2.75 -16.81 0.53
N ASP A 264 3.91 -17.30 0.97
CA ASP A 264 4.65 -16.68 2.09
C ASP A 264 5.84 -15.83 1.62
N MET A 265 6.49 -16.21 0.52
CA MET A 265 7.68 -15.49 -0.01
C MET A 265 7.34 -14.33 -0.93
N GLY A 266 6.10 -13.82 -0.84
CA GLY A 266 5.46 -12.90 -1.78
C GLY A 266 6.37 -11.85 -2.40
N GLU A 267 6.13 -11.57 -3.67
CA GLU A 267 6.88 -10.60 -4.46
C GLU A 267 6.54 -9.16 -4.02
N ASP A 268 7.43 -8.52 -3.28
CA ASP A 268 7.33 -7.10 -2.92
C ASP A 268 8.56 -6.37 -3.43
N ARG A 269 8.52 -5.69 -4.58
CA ARG A 269 9.75 -5.18 -5.22
C ARG A 269 10.41 -3.99 -4.51
N TRP A 270 9.91 -3.51 -3.36
CA TRP A 270 10.31 -2.20 -2.82
C TRP A 270 10.50 -2.12 -1.29
N LEU A 271 11.58 -1.42 -0.88
CA LEU A 271 11.79 -0.80 0.44
C LEU A 271 12.96 0.17 0.27
N CYS A 272 12.84 1.50 0.43
CA CYS A 272 13.97 2.36 0.03
C CYS A 272 14.35 3.55 0.86
N THR A 273 13.65 3.86 1.94
CA THR A 273 14.18 4.87 2.84
C THR A 273 15.32 4.35 3.72
N LEU A 274 15.53 3.03 3.84
CA LEU A 274 16.46 2.42 4.82
C LEU A 274 17.30 1.23 4.31
N MET A 275 17.30 0.91 3.00
CA MET A 275 17.94 -0.32 2.51
C MET A 275 19.47 -0.21 2.42
N THR A 276 20.15 -1.08 3.18
CA THR A 276 21.57 -1.41 2.98
C THR A 276 21.73 -2.48 1.90
N PHE A 277 22.95 -2.71 1.42
CA PHE A 277 23.26 -3.79 0.47
C PHE A 277 22.78 -5.16 0.99
N ASP A 278 23.02 -5.44 2.27
CA ASP A 278 22.64 -6.71 2.91
C ASP A 278 21.14 -6.92 2.88
N GLU A 279 20.39 -5.87 3.22
CA GLU A 279 18.94 -5.95 3.24
C GLU A 279 18.40 -6.11 1.81
N PHE A 280 18.99 -5.43 0.82
CA PHE A 280 18.65 -5.63 -0.59
C PHE A 280 18.80 -7.11 -1.03
N PHE A 281 19.92 -7.76 -0.71
CA PHE A 281 20.15 -9.18 -1.04
C PHE A 281 19.17 -10.12 -0.32
N LYS A 282 18.98 -9.93 1.00
CA LYS A 282 18.03 -10.74 1.80
C LYS A 282 16.61 -10.67 1.27
N GLN A 283 16.22 -9.50 0.78
CA GLN A 283 14.88 -9.23 0.28
C GLN A 283 14.67 -9.88 -1.09
N ARG A 284 15.63 -9.69 -2.00
CA ARG A 284 15.64 -10.30 -3.34
C ARG A 284 15.71 -11.82 -3.33
N ARG A 285 16.35 -12.42 -2.32
CA ARG A 285 16.29 -13.87 -2.06
C ARG A 285 14.86 -14.40 -2.02
N ARG A 286 13.91 -13.60 -1.52
CA ARG A 286 12.51 -14.02 -1.40
C ARG A 286 11.75 -13.82 -2.70
N TRP A 287 11.92 -12.66 -3.31
CA TRP A 287 11.15 -12.25 -4.48
C TRP A 287 11.51 -13.03 -5.74
N LEU A 288 12.80 -13.35 -5.96
CA LEU A 288 13.25 -13.99 -7.19
C LEU A 288 12.68 -15.42 -7.31
N PRO A 289 12.80 -16.31 -6.30
CA PRO A 289 12.20 -17.64 -6.35
C PRO A 289 10.67 -17.59 -6.37
N SER A 290 10.04 -16.64 -5.67
CA SER A 290 8.58 -16.46 -5.71
C SER A 290 8.10 -16.11 -7.12
N THR A 291 8.79 -15.19 -7.81
CA THR A 291 8.48 -14.82 -9.19
C THR A 291 8.57 -16.03 -10.11
N VAL A 292 9.65 -16.81 -10.01
CA VAL A 292 9.84 -18.02 -10.83
C VAL A 292 8.77 -19.06 -10.52
N ALA A 293 8.44 -19.31 -9.25
CA ALA A 293 7.40 -20.25 -8.85
C ALA A 293 6.01 -19.84 -9.40
N ASN A 294 5.68 -18.55 -9.34
CA ASN A 294 4.45 -18.01 -9.91
C ASN A 294 4.40 -18.16 -11.44
N LEU A 295 5.51 -17.88 -12.14
CA LEU A 295 5.60 -18.08 -13.58
C LEU A 295 5.44 -19.55 -13.98
N VAL A 296 6.09 -20.46 -13.26
CA VAL A 296 5.96 -21.91 -13.50
C VAL A 296 4.53 -22.37 -13.27
N LEU A 297 3.88 -21.95 -12.18
CA LEU A 297 2.49 -22.31 -11.89
C LEU A 297 1.55 -21.80 -12.99
N MET A 298 1.74 -20.55 -13.40
CA MET A 298 0.97 -19.92 -14.47
C MET A 298 1.10 -20.68 -15.80
N ILE A 299 2.33 -21.07 -16.17
CA ILE A 299 2.59 -21.85 -17.37
C ILE A 299 1.99 -23.26 -17.24
N GLN A 300 2.05 -23.91 -16.07
CA GLN A 300 1.43 -25.22 -15.86
C GLN A 300 -0.10 -25.16 -15.98
N LYS A 301 -0.74 -24.06 -15.58
CA LYS A 301 -2.20 -23.87 -15.60
C LYS A 301 -2.71 -23.07 -16.79
N TRP A 302 -1.89 -22.89 -17.82
CA TRP A 302 -2.18 -21.98 -18.94
C TRP A 302 -3.53 -22.24 -19.63
N GLN A 303 -3.92 -23.50 -19.84
CA GLN A 303 -5.17 -23.85 -20.51
C GLN A 303 -6.40 -23.34 -19.73
N THR A 304 -6.40 -23.55 -18.42
CA THR A 304 -7.48 -23.09 -17.54
C THR A 304 -7.55 -21.57 -17.50
N MET A 305 -6.39 -20.89 -17.45
CA MET A 305 -6.35 -19.44 -17.42
C MET A 305 -6.84 -18.79 -18.71
N VAL A 306 -6.38 -19.27 -19.87
CA VAL A 306 -6.81 -18.74 -21.18
C VAL A 306 -8.31 -18.97 -21.40
N LYS A 307 -8.87 -20.06 -20.87
CA LYS A 307 -10.31 -20.34 -20.94
C LYS A 307 -11.14 -19.44 -20.03
N ASN A 308 -10.61 -19.11 -18.85
CA ASN A 308 -11.37 -18.40 -17.81
C ASN A 308 -11.12 -16.89 -17.76
N ASN A 309 -10.11 -16.37 -18.48
CA ASN A 309 -9.76 -14.95 -18.48
C ASN A 309 -9.47 -14.47 -19.91
N ASN A 310 -10.37 -13.63 -20.43
CA ASN A 310 -10.28 -13.08 -21.79
C ASN A 310 -9.05 -12.21 -22.03
N ASN A 311 -8.45 -11.66 -20.97
CA ASN A 311 -7.23 -10.85 -21.08
C ASN A 311 -5.97 -11.72 -21.16
N ILE A 312 -6.02 -13.02 -20.86
CA ILE A 312 -4.85 -13.90 -20.94
C ILE A 312 -4.87 -14.63 -22.28
N SER A 313 -4.04 -14.16 -23.22
CA SER A 313 -3.91 -14.75 -24.56
C SER A 313 -2.85 -15.86 -24.62
N ARG A 314 -2.88 -16.70 -25.67
CA ARG A 314 -1.80 -17.67 -25.92
C ARG A 314 -0.45 -16.99 -26.18
N LEU A 315 -0.47 -15.82 -26.81
CA LEU A 315 0.72 -15.00 -27.05
C LEU A 315 1.32 -14.48 -25.75
N PHE A 316 0.47 -14.08 -24.80
CA PHE A 316 0.90 -13.73 -23.45
C PHE A 316 1.61 -14.89 -22.76
N ILE A 317 1.02 -16.10 -22.80
CA ILE A 317 1.67 -17.30 -22.23
C ILE A 317 3.02 -17.58 -22.89
N LEU A 318 3.13 -17.45 -24.22
CA LEU A 318 4.40 -17.58 -24.93
C LEU A 318 5.44 -16.55 -24.47
N TYR A 319 5.04 -15.28 -24.32
CA TYR A 319 5.90 -14.23 -23.78
C TYR A 319 6.40 -14.55 -22.37
N GLN A 320 5.54 -15.07 -21.49
CA GLN A 320 5.93 -15.47 -20.14
C GLN A 320 6.87 -16.69 -20.12
N LEU A 321 6.68 -17.63 -21.04
CA LEU A 321 7.59 -18.76 -21.25
C LEU A 321 8.99 -18.27 -21.68
N LEU A 322 9.05 -17.29 -22.59
CA LEU A 322 10.31 -16.67 -23.01
C LEU A 322 11.01 -15.95 -21.84
N LEU A 323 10.27 -15.25 -20.98
CA LEU A 323 10.82 -14.63 -19.77
C LEU A 323 11.33 -15.66 -18.76
N LEU A 324 10.62 -16.78 -18.56
CA LEU A 324 11.08 -17.87 -17.70
C LEU A 324 12.36 -18.48 -18.24
N PHE A 325 12.41 -18.78 -19.55
CA PHE A 325 13.60 -19.30 -20.22
C PHE A 325 14.78 -18.33 -20.10
N SER A 326 14.56 -17.04 -20.35
CA SER A 326 15.55 -15.97 -20.20
C SER A 326 16.12 -15.90 -18.77
N THR A 327 15.28 -16.10 -17.75
CA THR A 327 15.71 -16.10 -16.34
C THR A 327 16.63 -17.29 -16.04
N LEU A 328 16.37 -18.47 -16.61
CA LEU A 328 17.18 -19.68 -16.40
C LEU A 328 18.57 -19.57 -17.02
N ILE A 329 18.69 -19.00 -18.21
CA ILE A 329 19.97 -18.85 -18.94
C ILE A 329 20.70 -17.53 -18.62
N GLY A 330 20.09 -16.67 -17.80
CA GLY A 330 20.61 -15.35 -17.44
C GLY A 330 22.05 -15.36 -16.89
N PRO A 331 22.40 -16.24 -15.92
CA PRO A 331 23.76 -16.34 -15.40
C PRO A 331 24.82 -16.63 -16.48
N GLY A 332 24.58 -17.63 -17.33
CA GLY A 332 25.49 -18.01 -18.42
C GLY A 332 25.61 -16.92 -19.48
N THR A 333 24.49 -16.26 -19.80
CA THR A 333 24.45 -15.08 -20.67
C THR A 333 25.30 -13.94 -20.12
N CYS A 334 25.24 -13.70 -18.81
CA CYS A 334 26.10 -12.71 -18.14
C CYS A 334 27.58 -13.07 -18.26
N CYS A 335 27.95 -14.35 -18.09
CA CYS A 335 29.33 -14.81 -18.25
C CYS A 335 29.85 -14.62 -19.69
N LEU A 336 28.99 -14.88 -20.69
CA LEU A 336 29.26 -14.63 -22.11
C LEU A 336 29.52 -13.17 -22.41
N LEU A 337 28.65 -12.29 -21.89
CA LEU A 337 28.81 -10.84 -22.06
C LEU A 337 30.14 -10.35 -21.48
N VAL A 338 30.49 -10.79 -20.25
CA VAL A 338 31.75 -10.40 -19.61
C VAL A 338 32.95 -10.89 -20.41
N SER A 339 32.95 -12.15 -20.84
CA SER A 339 34.11 -12.73 -21.53
C SER A 339 34.28 -12.21 -22.95
N GLY A 340 33.19 -11.97 -23.68
CA GLY A 340 33.22 -11.33 -24.99
C GLY A 340 33.79 -9.92 -24.92
N GLY A 341 33.31 -9.12 -23.96
CA GLY A 341 33.83 -7.76 -23.77
C GLY A 341 35.29 -7.71 -23.31
N LEU A 342 35.74 -8.66 -22.46
CA LEU A 342 37.15 -8.76 -22.06
C LEU A 342 38.07 -9.21 -23.20
N ASN A 343 37.60 -10.13 -24.05
CA ASN A 343 38.32 -10.54 -25.24
C ASN A 343 38.57 -9.37 -26.17
N TYR A 344 37.54 -8.55 -26.38
CA TYR A 344 37.65 -7.40 -27.25
C TYR A 344 38.47 -6.25 -26.63
N ALA A 345 38.31 -5.99 -25.32
CA ALA A 345 39.03 -4.93 -24.62
C ALA A 345 40.54 -5.20 -24.47
N TYR A 346 40.91 -6.43 -24.12
CA TYR A 346 42.27 -6.77 -23.69
C TYR A 346 42.85 -8.04 -24.36
N GLY A 347 42.15 -8.64 -25.33
CA GLY A 347 42.60 -9.85 -26.00
C GLY A 347 42.55 -11.12 -25.14
N VAL A 348 41.86 -11.07 -23.99
CA VAL A 348 41.78 -12.26 -23.10
C VAL A 348 40.98 -13.35 -23.79
N SER A 349 41.48 -14.59 -23.80
CA SER A 349 40.74 -15.71 -24.40
C SER A 349 39.34 -15.84 -23.76
N VAL A 350 38.31 -15.95 -24.60
CA VAL A 350 36.92 -16.13 -24.18
C VAL A 350 36.79 -17.37 -23.30
N THR A 351 37.44 -18.47 -23.69
CA THR A 351 37.42 -19.74 -22.95
C THR A 351 38.02 -19.60 -21.55
N VAL A 352 39.16 -18.91 -21.43
CA VAL A 352 39.84 -18.71 -20.13
C VAL A 352 38.97 -17.86 -19.21
N SER A 353 38.44 -16.75 -19.73
CA SER A 353 37.52 -15.89 -18.98
C SER A 353 36.29 -16.65 -18.53
N MET A 354 35.73 -17.51 -19.39
CA MET A 354 34.54 -18.31 -19.07
C MET A 354 34.81 -19.30 -17.95
N VAL A 355 35.92 -20.04 -18.03
CA VAL A 355 36.31 -21.02 -17.01
C VAL A 355 36.49 -20.31 -15.67
N LEU A 356 37.16 -19.15 -15.63
CA LEU A 356 37.33 -18.37 -14.41
C LEU A 356 36.00 -17.89 -13.83
N LEU A 357 35.08 -17.41 -14.67
CA LEU A 357 33.75 -16.96 -14.23
C LEU A 357 32.90 -18.12 -13.69
N VAL A 358 32.92 -19.27 -14.36
CA VAL A 358 32.22 -20.48 -13.90
C VAL A 358 32.81 -20.96 -12.57
N LEU A 359 34.14 -21.04 -12.45
CA LEU A 359 34.80 -21.40 -11.19
C LEU A 359 34.46 -20.42 -10.06
N THR A 360 34.44 -19.11 -10.35
CA THR A 360 34.05 -18.08 -9.37
C THR A 360 32.58 -18.25 -8.95
N SER A 361 31.70 -18.58 -9.89
CA SER A 361 30.27 -18.80 -9.63
C SER A 361 30.04 -20.04 -8.77
N VAL A 362 30.73 -21.14 -9.10
CA VAL A 362 30.68 -22.38 -8.30
C VAL A 362 31.26 -22.14 -6.92
N ALA A 363 32.40 -21.45 -6.80
CA ALA A 363 32.99 -21.10 -5.51
C ALA A 363 32.03 -20.26 -4.66
N TYR A 364 31.38 -19.26 -5.24
CA TYR A 364 30.39 -18.45 -4.54
C TYR A 364 29.14 -19.26 -4.14
N ALA A 365 28.67 -20.17 -4.98
CA ALA A 365 27.58 -21.09 -4.64
C ALA A 365 27.96 -22.00 -3.46
N MET A 366 29.18 -22.53 -3.45
CA MET A 366 29.71 -23.32 -2.34
C MET A 366 29.79 -22.50 -1.04
N ILE A 367 30.25 -21.25 -1.12
CA ILE A 367 30.21 -20.33 0.03
C ILE A 367 28.77 -20.17 0.53
N CYS A 368 27.80 -19.97 -0.36
CA CYS A 368 26.40 -19.82 0.01
C CYS A 368 25.78 -21.08 0.63
N LEU A 369 26.25 -22.27 0.27
CA LEU A 369 25.74 -23.53 0.81
C LEU A 369 26.29 -23.89 2.19
N TYR A 370 27.54 -23.51 2.49
CA TYR A 370 28.25 -24.01 3.68
C TYR A 370 28.60 -22.95 4.73
N THR A 371 28.38 -21.66 4.45
CA THR A 371 28.78 -20.57 5.35
C THR A 371 27.60 -19.77 5.90
N SER A 372 27.85 -18.98 6.95
CA SER A 372 26.83 -18.11 7.55
C SER A 372 26.37 -16.99 6.62
N GLN A 373 25.10 -16.58 6.69
CA GLN A 373 24.51 -15.55 5.84
C GLN A 373 25.32 -14.23 5.82
N ASN A 374 25.85 -13.80 6.97
CA ASN A 374 26.67 -12.58 7.05
C ASN A 374 27.94 -12.70 6.19
N PHE A 375 28.60 -13.85 6.21
CA PHE A 375 29.80 -14.08 5.40
C PHE A 375 29.46 -14.14 3.90
N GLN A 376 28.35 -14.79 3.54
CA GLN A 376 27.87 -14.84 2.15
C GLN A 376 27.63 -13.44 1.58
N LEU A 377 27.02 -12.55 2.38
CA LEU A 377 26.74 -11.16 1.99
C LEU A 377 28.02 -10.33 1.87
N GLN A 378 28.98 -10.50 2.78
CA GLN A 378 30.30 -9.86 2.65
C GLN A 378 31.02 -10.30 1.37
N MET A 379 31.02 -11.60 1.06
CA MET A 379 31.60 -12.09 -0.19
C MET A 379 30.85 -11.56 -1.42
N ALA A 380 29.53 -11.43 -1.35
CA ALA A 380 28.73 -10.81 -2.41
C ALA A 380 29.12 -9.34 -2.65
N GLN A 381 29.36 -8.57 -1.59
CA GLN A 381 29.82 -7.18 -1.68
C GLN A 381 31.19 -7.08 -2.36
N VAL A 382 32.15 -7.90 -1.92
CA VAL A 382 33.51 -7.93 -2.48
C VAL A 382 33.45 -8.31 -3.96
N LEU A 383 32.75 -9.39 -4.30
CA LEU A 383 32.60 -9.83 -5.69
C LEU A 383 31.86 -8.78 -6.53
N THR A 384 30.86 -8.09 -5.99
CA THR A 384 30.16 -7.00 -6.69
C THR A 384 31.12 -5.87 -7.04
N PHE A 385 32.00 -5.49 -6.12
CA PHE A 385 33.02 -4.46 -6.39
C PHE A 385 34.02 -4.91 -7.47
N VAL A 386 34.52 -6.15 -7.39
CA VAL A 386 35.42 -6.71 -8.40
C VAL A 386 34.74 -6.77 -9.78
N PHE A 387 33.50 -7.26 -9.83
CA PHE A 387 32.74 -7.31 -11.08
C PHE A 387 32.42 -5.93 -11.63
N ALA A 388 32.19 -4.91 -10.80
CA ALA A 388 31.99 -3.55 -11.28
C ALA A 388 33.22 -3.01 -12.03
N ILE A 389 34.43 -3.32 -11.54
CA ILE A 389 35.69 -2.96 -12.23
C ILE A 389 35.82 -3.72 -13.56
N VAL A 390 35.56 -5.03 -13.54
CA VAL A 390 35.55 -5.85 -14.76
C VAL A 390 34.53 -5.32 -15.77
N MET A 391 33.34 -4.94 -15.32
CA MET A 391 32.29 -4.40 -16.18
C MET A 391 32.63 -3.03 -16.75
N ALA A 392 33.38 -2.19 -16.05
CA ALA A 392 33.90 -0.95 -16.61
C ALA A 392 34.85 -1.23 -17.79
N ALA A 393 35.74 -2.22 -17.64
CA ALA A 393 36.61 -2.72 -18.69
C ALA A 393 35.83 -3.29 -19.89
N VAL A 394 34.83 -4.14 -19.64
CA VAL A 394 33.91 -4.70 -20.64
C VAL A 394 33.19 -3.59 -21.40
N THR A 395 32.72 -2.55 -20.71
CA THR A 395 32.00 -1.42 -21.32
C THR A 395 32.89 -0.67 -22.31
N VAL A 396 34.17 -0.45 -21.97
CA VAL A 396 35.15 0.15 -22.89
C VAL A 396 35.38 -0.75 -24.11
N GLY A 397 35.48 -2.06 -23.90
CA GLY A 397 35.57 -3.05 -24.97
C GLY A 397 34.39 -2.96 -25.93
N THR A 398 33.16 -3.08 -25.42
CA THR A 398 31.94 -3.00 -26.23
C THR A 398 31.82 -1.66 -26.96
N ALA A 399 32.21 -0.54 -26.34
CA ALA A 399 32.22 0.76 -27.01
C ALA A 399 33.20 0.80 -28.19
N ARG A 400 34.41 0.24 -28.01
CA ARG A 400 35.39 0.13 -29.09
C ARG A 400 34.88 -0.80 -30.21
N GLU A 401 34.18 -1.89 -29.88
CA GLU A 401 33.57 -2.82 -30.86
C GLU A 401 32.59 -2.09 -31.78
N VAL A 402 31.74 -1.25 -31.19
CA VAL A 402 30.79 -0.44 -31.95
C VAL A 402 31.49 0.58 -32.84
N VAL A 403 32.55 1.23 -32.36
CA VAL A 403 33.30 2.24 -33.13
C VAL A 403 34.04 1.62 -34.31
N GLU A 404 34.74 0.51 -34.08
CA GLU A 404 35.43 -0.21 -35.16
C GLU A 404 34.42 -0.79 -36.16
N GLY A 405 33.29 -1.35 -35.69
CA GLY A 405 32.22 -1.86 -36.54
C GLY A 405 31.56 -0.79 -37.42
N LEU A 406 31.52 0.47 -36.97
CA LEU A 406 31.02 1.62 -37.75
C LEU A 406 32.06 2.18 -38.73
N SER A 407 33.34 1.90 -38.53
CA SER A 407 34.45 2.43 -39.36
C SER A 407 34.63 1.67 -40.68
N GLY A 408 33.79 0.66 -40.95
CA GLY A 408 33.80 -0.16 -42.16
C GLY A 408 34.59 -1.46 -42.00
N PRO A 409 34.38 -2.46 -42.87
CA PRO A 409 35.15 -3.70 -42.85
C PRO A 409 36.64 -3.41 -43.08
N PRO A 410 37.55 -4.18 -42.44
CA PRO A 410 38.98 -4.03 -42.69
C PRO A 410 39.28 -4.21 -44.19
N PRO A 411 40.29 -3.50 -44.74
CA PRO A 411 40.66 -3.63 -46.15
C PRO A 411 40.95 -5.11 -46.48
N LEU A 412 40.36 -5.59 -47.57
CA LEU A 412 40.56 -6.96 -48.06
C LEU A 412 42.08 -7.23 -48.20
N PRO A 413 42.57 -8.39 -47.74
CA PRO A 413 43.92 -8.84 -48.06
C PRO A 413 44.09 -8.81 -49.58
N THR A 414 45.23 -8.31 -50.06
CA THR A 414 45.56 -8.21 -51.50
C THR A 414 45.50 -9.52 -52.28
N ASP A 415 45.38 -10.67 -51.59
CA ASP A 415 45.31 -12.02 -52.15
C ASP A 415 43.98 -12.75 -51.88
N ALA A 416 42.94 -12.06 -51.39
CA ALA A 416 41.64 -12.69 -51.13
C ALA A 416 40.87 -12.96 -52.44
N PRO A 417 40.20 -14.14 -52.58
CA PRO A 417 39.33 -14.40 -53.73
C PRO A 417 38.27 -13.31 -53.85
N THR A 418 37.95 -12.90 -55.07
CA THR A 418 36.86 -11.96 -55.36
C THR A 418 35.58 -12.42 -54.64
N PRO A 419 34.94 -11.58 -53.81
CA PRO A 419 33.71 -11.94 -53.13
C PRO A 419 32.65 -12.33 -54.17
N ASP A 420 31.87 -13.37 -53.87
CA ASP A 420 30.73 -13.77 -54.67
C ASP A 420 29.79 -12.57 -54.83
N PRO A 421 29.47 -12.11 -56.07
CA PRO A 421 28.72 -10.86 -56.28
C PRO A 421 27.30 -10.87 -55.73
N ASP A 422 26.76 -12.05 -55.41
CA ASP A 422 25.42 -12.25 -54.82
C ASP A 422 25.45 -12.43 -53.29
N ALA A 423 26.61 -12.38 -52.64
CA ALA A 423 26.70 -12.47 -51.19
C ALA A 423 26.15 -11.19 -50.53
N LEU A 424 25.07 -11.33 -49.73
CA LEU A 424 24.52 -10.24 -48.93
C LEU A 424 25.53 -9.85 -47.82
N VAL A 425 26.40 -8.90 -48.12
CA VAL A 425 27.34 -8.32 -47.14
C VAL A 425 26.66 -7.15 -46.44
N LEU A 426 26.37 -7.31 -45.14
CA LEU A 426 25.89 -6.21 -44.33
C LEU A 426 26.99 -5.14 -44.17
N PRO A 427 26.66 -3.84 -44.26
CA PRO A 427 27.65 -2.77 -44.18
C PRO A 427 28.28 -2.59 -42.79
N VAL A 428 27.64 -3.17 -41.75
CA VAL A 428 28.03 -3.08 -40.34
C VAL A 428 27.85 -4.47 -39.70
N PRO A 429 28.75 -4.91 -38.79
CA PRO A 429 28.59 -6.18 -38.09
C PRO A 429 27.26 -6.27 -37.32
N VAL A 430 26.65 -7.45 -37.30
CA VAL A 430 25.35 -7.69 -36.64
C VAL A 430 25.40 -7.40 -35.13
N SER A 431 26.54 -7.64 -34.45
CA SER A 431 26.71 -7.28 -33.03
C SER A 431 26.65 -5.76 -32.81
N THR A 432 27.25 -4.98 -33.71
CA THR A 432 27.19 -3.51 -33.69
C THR A 432 25.76 -3.01 -33.92
N ILE A 433 25.04 -3.58 -34.90
CA ILE A 433 23.62 -3.26 -35.14
C ILE A 433 22.79 -3.55 -33.89
N TYR A 434 23.03 -4.66 -33.22
CA TYR A 434 22.34 -5.03 -31.98
C TYR A 434 22.56 -4.04 -30.85
N PHE A 435 23.83 -3.68 -30.56
CA PHE A 435 24.14 -2.71 -29.51
C PHE A 435 23.53 -1.34 -29.80
N LEU A 436 23.61 -0.86 -31.05
CA LEU A 436 22.98 0.38 -31.46
C LEU A 436 21.46 0.34 -31.33
N THR A 437 20.85 -0.80 -31.67
CA THR A 437 19.40 -1.01 -31.52
C THR A 437 18.97 -0.96 -30.05
N ILE A 438 19.71 -1.62 -29.15
CA ILE A 438 19.42 -1.57 -27.71
C ILE A 438 19.57 -0.15 -27.17
N ILE A 439 20.67 0.53 -27.49
CA ILE A 439 20.91 1.92 -27.08
C ILE A 439 19.77 2.82 -27.59
N ALA A 440 19.37 2.68 -28.86
CA ALA A 440 18.25 3.41 -29.43
C ALA A 440 16.93 3.12 -28.71
N ILE A 441 16.63 1.86 -28.40
CA ILE A 441 15.44 1.46 -27.64
C ILE A 441 15.42 2.15 -26.27
N PHE A 442 16.52 2.12 -25.51
CA PHE A 442 16.58 2.77 -24.20
C PHE A 442 16.47 4.30 -24.29
N ILE A 443 17.12 4.93 -25.26
CA ILE A 443 17.04 6.39 -25.48
C ILE A 443 15.62 6.80 -25.86
N VAL A 444 15.02 6.16 -26.87
CA VAL A 444 13.65 6.45 -27.32
C VAL A 444 12.65 6.19 -26.20
N THR A 445 12.81 5.08 -25.47
CA THR A 445 11.99 4.79 -24.30
C THR A 445 12.07 5.91 -23.28
N ALA A 446 13.28 6.37 -22.91
CA ALA A 446 13.42 7.46 -21.96
C ALA A 446 12.86 8.80 -22.46
N LEU A 447 13.00 9.11 -23.76
CA LEU A 447 12.42 10.31 -24.38
C LEU A 447 10.89 10.31 -24.33
N LEU A 448 10.26 9.14 -24.42
CA LEU A 448 8.80 8.97 -24.25
C LEU A 448 8.36 9.02 -22.77
N HIS A 449 9.29 9.19 -21.84
CA HIS A 449 9.06 9.35 -20.39
C HIS A 449 9.81 10.59 -19.86
N PRO A 450 9.45 11.81 -20.32
CA PRO A 450 10.27 13.01 -20.11
C PRO A 450 10.46 13.40 -18.63
N THR A 451 9.49 13.07 -17.77
CA THR A 451 9.59 13.32 -16.32
C THR A 451 10.67 12.49 -15.62
N GLU A 452 11.13 11.42 -16.26
CA GLU A 452 12.02 10.40 -15.68
C GLU A 452 13.21 10.09 -16.58
N PHE A 453 13.44 10.90 -17.61
CA PHE A 453 14.54 10.74 -18.55
C PHE A 453 15.89 10.59 -17.83
N PHE A 454 16.08 11.32 -16.72
CA PHE A 454 17.28 11.27 -15.90
C PHE A 454 17.56 9.92 -15.24
N CYS A 455 16.58 9.00 -15.17
CA CYS A 455 16.80 7.63 -14.68
C CYS A 455 17.85 6.90 -15.52
N LEU A 456 18.04 7.24 -16.81
CA LEU A 456 19.09 6.66 -17.66
C LEU A 456 20.51 6.84 -17.07
N ILE A 457 20.76 7.92 -16.32
CA ILE A 457 22.06 8.17 -15.69
C ILE A 457 22.37 7.05 -14.68
N HIS A 458 21.37 6.62 -13.92
CA HIS A 458 21.50 5.49 -13.01
C HIS A 458 21.69 4.15 -13.73
N GLY A 459 21.32 4.07 -15.02
CA GLY A 459 21.56 2.92 -15.88
C GLY A 459 23.03 2.59 -16.09
N ILE A 460 23.93 3.57 -16.00
CA ILE A 460 25.38 3.33 -16.05
C ILE A 460 25.83 2.50 -14.85
N TRP A 461 25.34 2.85 -13.65
CA TRP A 461 25.62 2.06 -12.44
C TRP A 461 24.99 0.67 -12.52
N TYR A 462 23.76 0.58 -13.05
CA TYR A 462 23.11 -0.71 -13.29
C TYR A 462 23.91 -1.63 -14.22
N LEU A 463 24.49 -1.06 -15.29
CA LEU A 463 25.37 -1.79 -16.22
C LEU A 463 26.56 -2.42 -15.49
N PHE A 464 27.22 -1.67 -14.59
CA PHE A 464 28.35 -2.19 -13.81
C PHE A 464 27.94 -3.26 -12.80
N CYS A 465 26.71 -3.22 -12.32
CA CYS A 465 26.15 -4.21 -11.41
C CYS A 465 25.46 -5.39 -12.10
N LEU A 466 25.53 -5.54 -13.43
CA LEU A 466 24.90 -6.66 -14.14
C LEU A 466 25.31 -8.04 -13.59
N PRO A 467 26.61 -8.35 -13.35
CA PRO A 467 26.99 -9.62 -12.74
C PRO A 467 26.46 -9.77 -11.31
N SER A 468 26.35 -8.68 -10.54
CA SER A 468 25.78 -8.75 -9.20
C SER A 468 24.31 -9.16 -9.25
N GLY A 469 23.52 -8.56 -10.15
CA GLY A 469 22.08 -8.83 -10.27
C GLY A 469 21.73 -10.16 -10.95
N TYR A 470 22.40 -10.52 -12.04
CA TYR A 470 22.06 -11.69 -12.85
C TYR A 470 22.82 -12.96 -12.45
N LEU A 471 24.00 -12.84 -11.83
CA LEU A 471 24.83 -13.99 -11.42
C LEU A 471 24.84 -14.17 -9.90
N LEU A 472 25.40 -13.22 -9.14
CA LEU A 472 25.58 -13.36 -7.69
C LEU A 472 24.23 -13.46 -6.96
N LEU A 473 23.30 -12.56 -7.26
CA LEU A 473 22.01 -12.53 -6.60
C LEU A 473 21.16 -13.76 -6.92
N THR A 474 21.23 -14.27 -8.15
CA THR A 474 20.56 -15.51 -8.56
C THR A 474 21.08 -16.71 -7.76
N ILE A 475 22.41 -16.84 -7.66
CA ILE A 475 23.06 -17.91 -6.86
C ILE A 475 22.66 -17.78 -5.39
N TYR A 476 22.81 -16.59 -4.81
CA TYR A 476 22.45 -16.32 -3.40
C TYR A 476 20.98 -16.65 -3.12
N SER A 477 20.08 -16.26 -4.01
CA SER A 477 18.64 -16.47 -3.86
C SER A 477 18.27 -17.94 -3.84
N ILE A 478 18.85 -18.74 -4.73
CA ILE A 478 18.57 -20.18 -4.82
C ILE A 478 19.26 -20.92 -3.67
N CYS A 479 20.55 -20.67 -3.39
CA CYS A 479 21.28 -21.35 -2.30
C CYS A 479 20.64 -21.16 -0.93
N ASN A 480 19.95 -20.04 -0.70
CA ASN A 480 19.28 -19.73 0.56
C ASN A 480 17.75 -19.92 0.50
N LEU A 481 17.23 -20.71 -0.43
CA LEU A 481 15.78 -20.96 -0.58
C LEU A 481 15.15 -21.66 0.63
N ASN A 482 15.96 -22.37 1.43
CA ASN A 482 15.56 -23.00 2.69
C ASN A 482 15.54 -22.04 3.89
N ASP A 483 16.05 -20.81 3.74
CA ASP A 483 16.02 -19.81 4.79
C ASP A 483 14.69 -19.05 4.78
N ARG A 484 13.96 -19.17 5.89
CA ARG A 484 12.61 -18.65 6.11
C ARG A 484 12.58 -17.27 6.79
N SER A 485 13.76 -16.69 7.06
CA SER A 485 13.88 -15.41 7.75
C SER A 485 13.28 -14.25 6.95
N TRP A 486 12.65 -13.30 7.66
CA TRP A 486 11.97 -12.13 7.06
C TRP A 486 12.83 -10.85 7.06
N GLY A 487 14.10 -10.92 7.46
CA GLY A 487 15.01 -9.77 7.56
C GLY A 487 14.78 -8.97 8.85
N THR A 488 14.87 -7.63 8.80
CA THR A 488 14.74 -6.64 9.91
C THR A 488 13.69 -6.88 11.02
N ARG A 489 12.74 -7.81 10.86
CA ARG A 489 11.73 -8.19 11.87
C ARG A 489 12.21 -9.16 12.94
N GLU A 490 13.38 -9.77 12.76
CA GLU A 490 13.99 -10.65 13.76
C GLU A 490 14.88 -9.82 14.69
N GLY A 491 14.52 -9.78 15.98
CA GLY A 491 15.29 -9.07 16.99
C GLY A 491 16.74 -9.55 16.99
N LYS A 492 17.69 -8.62 16.84
CA LYS A 492 19.13 -8.93 16.93
C LYS A 492 19.44 -9.48 18.32
N THR A 493 19.61 -10.78 18.47
CA THR A 493 20.41 -11.31 19.57
C THR A 493 21.87 -11.01 19.25
N VAL A 494 22.50 -10.20 20.09
CA VAL A 494 23.92 -9.87 19.96
C VAL A 494 24.72 -11.12 20.33
N GLY A 495 25.01 -11.96 19.34
CA GLY A 495 26.00 -13.03 19.46
C GLY A 495 27.39 -12.46 19.22
N SER A 496 28.33 -12.72 20.13
CA SER A 496 29.75 -12.39 19.96
C SER A 496 30.29 -13.07 18.68
N GLY A 497 30.58 -12.27 17.67
CA GLY A 497 31.13 -12.77 16.40
C GLY A 497 32.53 -13.34 16.59
N LYS A 498 32.78 -14.54 16.06
CA LYS A 498 34.11 -15.14 16.01
C LYS A 498 35.05 -14.33 15.11
N SER A 499 36.34 -14.30 15.48
CA SER A 499 37.39 -13.56 14.75
C SER A 499 37.57 -14.08 13.32
N TRP A 500 37.85 -13.18 12.37
CA TRP A 500 38.08 -13.48 10.95
C TRP A 500 39.20 -14.52 10.74
N THR A 501 40.19 -14.56 11.63
CA THR A 501 41.28 -15.53 11.61
C THR A 501 40.83 -16.96 11.88
N GLU A 502 39.85 -17.16 12.77
CA GLU A 502 39.32 -18.50 13.10
C GLU A 502 38.44 -19.04 11.97
N ILE A 503 37.72 -18.16 11.29
CA ILE A 503 36.89 -18.51 10.13
C ILE A 503 37.78 -18.91 8.95
N TRP A 504 38.89 -18.19 8.71
CA TRP A 504 39.87 -18.53 7.67
C TRP A 504 40.46 -19.93 7.84
N TRP A 505 40.86 -20.31 9.07
CA TRP A 505 41.41 -21.64 9.33
C TRP A 505 40.37 -22.75 9.20
N SER A 506 39.12 -22.51 9.59
CA SER A 506 38.03 -23.47 9.39
C SER A 506 37.71 -23.73 7.90
N PHE A 507 37.88 -22.72 7.04
CA PHE A 507 37.74 -22.83 5.59
C PHE A 507 38.87 -23.66 4.97
N VAL A 508 40.12 -23.45 5.41
CA VAL A 508 41.28 -24.24 4.96
C VAL A 508 41.15 -25.71 5.37
N ASP A 509 40.64 -25.98 6.57
CA ASP A 509 40.42 -27.35 7.04
C ASP A 509 39.25 -28.06 6.32
N ALA A 510 38.20 -27.33 5.92
CA ALA A 510 37.13 -27.87 5.10
C ALA A 510 37.64 -28.27 3.69
N MET A 511 38.52 -27.47 3.09
CA MET A 511 39.17 -27.79 1.81
C MET A 511 40.10 -29.01 1.92
N ARG A 512 40.78 -29.19 3.06
CA ARG A 512 41.65 -30.37 3.30
C ARG A 512 40.85 -31.68 3.43
N ARG A 513 39.63 -31.64 3.95
CA ARG A 513 38.77 -32.84 4.10
C ARG A 513 38.23 -33.39 2.77
N CYS A 514 38.24 -32.60 1.70
CA CYS A 514 37.82 -33.05 0.36
C CYS A 514 38.88 -33.86 -0.40
N CYS A 515 40.09 -34.09 0.15
CA CYS A 515 41.20 -34.75 -0.56
C CYS A 515 41.76 -36.02 0.10
N ASN A 516 41.06 -36.65 1.06
CA ASN A 516 41.52 -37.94 1.61
C ASN A 516 40.43 -39.02 1.52
N CYS A 517 40.68 -40.04 0.70
CA CYS A 517 39.83 -41.22 0.53
C CYS A 517 40.47 -42.45 1.19
N GLY A 518 39.73 -43.08 2.11
CA GLY A 518 39.75 -44.53 2.40
C GLY A 518 40.28 -44.97 3.78
N PRO A 519 39.95 -46.18 4.28
CA PRO A 519 38.84 -47.08 3.91
C PRO A 519 37.85 -47.35 5.07
N THR A 520 36.75 -48.00 4.74
CA THR A 520 35.70 -48.56 5.60
C THR A 520 36.21 -49.63 6.58
N GLN A 521 35.66 -49.66 7.81
CA GLN A 521 35.51 -50.89 8.59
C GLN A 521 34.21 -50.89 9.41
N GLU A 522 33.77 -52.12 9.69
CA GLU A 522 32.41 -52.60 9.92
C GLU A 522 31.89 -52.44 11.36
N VAL A 523 30.60 -52.77 11.49
CA VAL A 523 29.76 -52.89 12.69
C VAL A 523 30.30 -53.88 13.70
N GLU A 524 30.29 -53.53 14.99
CA GLU A 524 30.15 -54.47 16.10
C GLU A 524 29.29 -53.84 17.22
N ASP A 525 28.11 -54.44 17.43
CA ASP A 525 27.32 -54.32 18.67
C ASP A 525 27.91 -55.27 19.73
N GLN A 526 27.99 -54.83 20.99
CA GLN A 526 27.46 -55.56 22.17
C GLN A 526 27.68 -54.83 23.52
N ASN A 527 26.55 -54.62 24.20
CA ASN A 527 26.26 -54.79 25.64
C ASN A 527 26.96 -53.98 26.76
N ALA A 528 26.13 -53.12 27.36
CA ALA A 528 25.73 -53.06 28.78
C ALA A 528 26.77 -53.24 29.90
N GLU A 529 26.90 -52.19 30.73
CA GLU A 529 27.08 -52.33 32.18
C GLU A 529 26.36 -51.19 32.93
N GLU A 530 25.45 -51.58 33.82
CA GLU A 530 24.77 -50.76 34.82
C GLU A 530 25.74 -50.32 35.92
N ILE A 531 25.66 -49.07 36.37
CA ILE A 531 26.03 -48.69 37.75
C ILE A 531 24.95 -47.78 38.33
N GLN A 532 24.29 -48.28 39.37
CA GLN A 532 23.32 -47.60 40.25
C GLN A 532 23.99 -47.04 41.52
N SER A 533 23.22 -46.17 42.22
CA SER A 533 23.33 -45.65 43.61
C SER A 533 24.25 -44.41 43.81
N GLU A 534 23.88 -43.33 44.51
CA GLU A 534 22.76 -42.98 45.41
C GLU A 534 22.69 -41.42 45.63
N PRO A 535 21.65 -40.85 46.29
CA PRO A 535 21.21 -39.44 46.18
C PRO A 535 21.66 -38.49 47.31
N PRO A 536 21.29 -37.19 47.25
CA PRO A 536 21.01 -36.44 48.47
C PRO A 536 19.61 -35.75 48.50
N THR A 537 18.89 -36.13 49.56
CA THR A 537 17.88 -35.52 50.46
C THR A 537 17.49 -34.02 50.30
N PRO A 538 16.24 -33.63 50.67
CA PRO A 538 15.55 -32.45 50.16
C PRO A 538 15.70 -31.20 51.04
N THR A 539 15.46 -30.01 50.45
CA THR A 539 15.25 -28.78 51.22
C THR A 539 13.97 -28.08 50.76
N GLN A 540 13.27 -27.53 51.75
CA GLN A 540 11.85 -27.23 51.81
C GLN A 540 11.40 -26.02 50.96
N ALA A 541 10.16 -26.10 50.49
CA ALA A 541 9.42 -25.01 49.86
C ALA A 541 9.06 -23.90 50.86
N LYS A 542 9.04 -22.65 50.37
CA LYS A 542 8.38 -21.51 51.04
C LYS A 542 7.38 -20.82 50.08
N PRO A 543 6.29 -20.25 50.62
CA PRO A 543 5.03 -19.96 49.90
C PRO A 543 5.04 -18.59 49.19
N PRO A 544 4.03 -18.29 48.35
CA PRO A 544 3.96 -17.02 47.62
C PRO A 544 3.42 -15.89 48.52
N PRO A 545 3.86 -14.62 48.36
CA PRO A 545 3.19 -13.49 48.98
C PRO A 545 2.19 -12.80 48.05
N THR A 546 1.04 -12.49 48.65
CA THR A 546 -0.11 -11.69 48.23
C THR A 546 0.24 -10.18 48.17
N PRO A 547 -0.51 -9.34 47.44
CA PRO A 547 -0.12 -7.96 47.14
C PRO A 547 -0.64 -6.96 48.19
N LEU A 548 0.14 -5.93 48.50
CA LEU A 548 -0.35 -4.71 49.15
C LEU A 548 0.43 -3.49 48.63
N VAL A 549 -0.36 -2.52 48.13
CA VAL A 549 -0.37 -1.08 48.42
C VAL A 549 0.97 -0.35 48.55
N GLU A 550 1.16 0.71 47.74
CA GLU A 550 1.74 2.00 48.18
C GLU A 550 1.66 3.06 47.04
N ASP A 551 0.87 4.10 47.27
CA ASP A 551 1.18 5.52 46.99
C ASP A 551 1.75 6.12 48.32
N PRO A 552 2.36 7.32 48.41
CA PRO A 552 2.53 8.40 47.41
C PRO A 552 3.98 8.99 47.32
N ALA A 553 4.13 10.04 46.48
CA ALA A 553 4.94 11.29 46.57
C ALA A 553 6.13 11.37 47.57
N GLU A 554 7.28 12.01 47.32
CA GLU A 554 7.55 13.41 46.94
C GLU A 554 9.10 13.63 46.97
N GLU A 555 9.61 14.64 46.23
CA GLU A 555 10.86 15.44 46.47
C GLU A 555 12.25 14.72 46.45
N GLU A 556 13.41 15.26 46.01
CA GLU A 556 13.92 16.53 45.50
C GLU A 556 15.38 16.29 44.98
N GLU A 557 15.93 17.19 44.14
CA GLU A 557 17.35 17.68 44.04
C GLU A 557 18.56 16.71 44.03
N GLU A 558 19.74 16.93 43.43
CA GLU A 558 20.36 17.83 42.43
C GLU A 558 21.81 17.26 42.20
N ALA A 559 22.54 17.81 41.21
CA ALA A 559 24.01 17.93 41.13
C ALA A 559 24.92 16.80 40.56
N ALA A 560 25.41 17.10 39.35
CA ALA A 560 26.80 17.08 38.85
C ALA A 560 27.84 16.05 39.33
N ASP A 561 28.52 15.36 38.39
CA ASP A 561 29.96 15.57 38.13
C ASP A 561 30.44 14.96 36.79
N LYS A 562 31.46 15.58 36.16
CA LYS A 562 32.22 15.11 34.99
C LYS A 562 33.64 14.73 35.42
N PRO A 563 34.33 13.87 34.63
CA PRO A 563 35.59 14.34 33.99
C PRO A 563 35.68 13.85 32.52
N LYS A 564 35.99 14.66 31.48
CA LYS A 564 37.31 15.20 31.01
C LYS A 564 38.43 14.13 31.01
N ARG A 565 39.26 13.88 29.97
CA ARG A 565 39.63 14.59 28.72
C ARG A 565 40.69 13.77 27.91
N LYS A 566 40.77 14.03 26.58
CA LYS A 566 41.96 14.11 25.66
C LYS A 566 42.62 12.80 25.17
N LYS A 567 43.24 12.67 23.97
CA LYS A 567 43.56 13.50 22.77
C LYS A 567 44.03 12.53 21.66
N GLY A 568 43.62 12.65 20.39
CA GLY A 568 44.37 13.27 19.25
C GLY A 568 44.88 12.17 18.29
N PHE A 569 45.24 12.35 17.01
CA PHE A 569 45.04 13.35 15.95
C PHE A 569 45.46 12.63 14.63
N GLY A 570 44.99 13.04 13.44
CA GLY A 570 45.57 12.54 12.19
C GLY A 570 44.72 12.73 10.93
N ALA A 571 44.66 13.96 10.42
CA ALA A 571 44.12 14.29 9.11
C ALA A 571 45.28 14.53 8.13
N VAL A 572 45.12 14.11 6.87
CA VAL A 572 45.92 14.59 5.74
C VAL A 572 44.96 15.08 4.67
N ALA A 573 45.07 16.37 4.35
CA ALA A 573 44.36 17.03 3.25
C ALA A 573 45.36 17.36 2.14
N PHE A 574 44.91 17.27 0.89
CA PHE A 574 45.54 17.96 -0.24
C PHE A 574 44.47 18.82 -0.93
N SER A 575 44.80 20.08 -1.17
CA SER A 575 43.96 21.11 -1.78
C SER A 575 44.57 21.51 -3.12
N ILE A 576 43.74 21.64 -4.17
CA ILE A 576 44.05 22.43 -5.35
C ILE A 576 42.78 23.21 -5.77
N GLY A 577 42.87 24.55 -5.66
CA GLY A 577 42.64 25.47 -6.77
C GLY A 577 41.21 25.84 -7.17
N GLN A 578 40.75 27.01 -6.72
CA GLN A 578 39.71 27.80 -7.37
C GLN A 578 40.19 28.34 -8.74
N LEU A 579 39.34 28.25 -9.76
CA LEU A 579 39.33 29.12 -10.94
C LEU A 579 37.88 29.50 -11.23
N GLY A 580 37.59 30.81 -11.22
CA GLY A 580 36.24 31.34 -11.34
C GLY A 580 35.73 31.51 -12.76
N ARG A 581 34.43 31.81 -12.89
CA ARG A 581 33.90 32.86 -13.77
C ARG A 581 32.44 33.16 -13.43
N LYS A 582 32.16 34.46 -13.32
CA LYS A 582 30.83 35.07 -13.25
C LYS A 582 30.11 34.89 -14.60
N GLY A 583 28.79 34.72 -14.54
CA GLY A 583 27.89 35.38 -15.49
C GLY A 583 27.05 34.50 -16.41
N TRP A 584 25.74 34.59 -16.18
CA TRP A 584 24.60 34.47 -17.12
C TRP A 584 23.89 33.12 -17.29
N PHE A 585 22.55 33.22 -17.17
CA PHE A 585 21.47 32.23 -17.22
C PHE A 585 21.32 31.25 -16.04
N LYS A 586 20.53 31.65 -15.02
CA LYS A 586 19.84 30.72 -14.11
C LYS A 586 18.56 30.21 -14.79
N PRO A 587 18.36 28.89 -14.97
CA PRO A 587 17.05 28.35 -15.32
C PRO A 587 16.13 28.48 -14.10
N ARG A 588 14.93 29.05 -14.29
CA ARG A 588 13.82 28.98 -13.32
C ARG A 588 13.40 27.51 -13.17
N THR A 589 13.92 26.81 -12.18
CA THR A 589 13.55 25.43 -11.86
C THR A 589 12.20 25.37 -11.16
N GLY A 590 11.32 24.48 -11.62
CA GLY A 590 10.00 24.16 -11.07
C GLY A 590 9.99 23.52 -9.67
N GLN A 591 11.04 23.72 -8.87
CA GLN A 591 11.12 23.25 -7.48
C GLN A 591 10.24 24.06 -6.52
N SER A 592 9.88 25.31 -6.85
CA SER A 592 9.01 26.13 -6.00
C SER A 592 7.53 25.72 -6.08
N MET A 593 7.06 25.21 -7.23
CA MET A 593 5.68 24.71 -7.36
C MET A 593 5.49 23.35 -6.70
N ALA A 594 6.48 22.46 -6.77
CA ALA A 594 6.44 21.16 -6.08
C ALA A 594 6.42 21.31 -4.56
N ARG A 595 7.17 22.29 -4.00
CA ARG A 595 7.13 22.64 -2.56
C ARG A 595 5.80 23.27 -2.13
N ARG A 596 5.11 23.96 -3.04
CA ARG A 596 3.79 24.56 -2.79
C ARG A 596 2.65 23.53 -2.88
N ALA A 597 2.83 22.48 -3.68
CA ALA A 597 1.87 21.37 -3.82
C ALA A 597 1.95 20.36 -2.66
N THR A 598 3.15 20.03 -2.16
CA THR A 598 3.32 19.20 -0.94
C THR A 598 2.79 19.88 0.33
N ARG A 599 2.72 21.22 0.33
CA ARG A 599 2.17 22.04 1.42
C ARG A 599 0.65 21.88 1.57
N LYS A 600 -0.12 21.77 0.46
CA LYS A 600 -1.59 21.62 0.49
C LYS A 600 -2.07 20.28 1.08
N GLN A 601 -1.32 19.18 0.94
CA GLN A 601 -1.74 17.86 1.44
C GLN A 601 -1.35 17.57 2.90
N SER A 602 -0.24 18.13 3.39
CA SER A 602 0.17 17.97 4.79
C SER A 602 -0.61 18.85 5.77
N ALA A 603 -1.34 19.85 5.26
CA ALA A 603 -2.28 20.67 6.02
C ALA A 603 -3.61 19.95 6.27
N TRP A 604 -4.10 19.15 5.32
CA TRP A 604 -5.40 18.46 5.44
C TRP A 604 -5.46 17.43 6.57
N ARG A 605 -4.35 16.72 6.85
CA ARG A 605 -4.26 15.80 8.01
C ARG A 605 -4.09 16.51 9.36
N ARG A 606 -3.65 17.77 9.38
CA ARG A 606 -3.48 18.58 10.61
C ARG A 606 -4.69 19.45 10.94
N SER A 607 -5.55 19.72 9.96
CA SER A 607 -6.77 20.54 10.09
C SER A 607 -7.90 19.91 10.92
N LEU A 608 -7.81 18.63 11.30
CA LEU A 608 -8.86 17.94 12.08
C LEU A 608 -8.77 18.17 13.60
N LEU A 609 -7.73 18.88 14.05
CA LEU A 609 -7.44 19.11 15.45
C LEU A 609 -7.51 20.61 15.71
N ASP A 610 -8.58 21.07 16.35
CA ASP A 610 -8.75 22.43 16.84
C ASP A 610 -7.88 22.71 18.09
N THR A 611 -6.63 22.22 18.11
CA THR A 611 -5.77 22.20 19.32
C THR A 611 -4.52 23.07 19.26
N ASP A 612 -4.37 23.97 18.27
CA ASP A 612 -3.11 24.71 18.07
C ASP A 612 -3.22 26.25 18.02
N LYS A 613 -4.35 26.89 18.41
CA LYS A 613 -4.41 28.37 18.54
C LYS A 613 -3.72 28.82 19.84
N LEU A 614 -2.40 28.97 19.79
CA LEU A 614 -1.59 29.50 20.88
C LEU A 614 -1.31 30.98 20.64
N SER A 615 -1.32 31.79 21.71
CA SER A 615 -0.86 33.18 21.60
C SER A 615 0.61 33.23 21.19
N THR A 616 1.01 34.29 20.48
CA THR A 616 2.41 34.47 20.08
C THR A 616 3.38 34.44 21.26
N ALA A 617 2.94 34.94 22.43
CA ALA A 617 3.73 34.93 23.65
C ALA A 617 3.97 33.52 24.24
N MET A 618 3.06 32.57 23.96
CA MET A 618 3.19 31.17 24.39
C MET A 618 3.95 30.33 23.37
N TRP A 619 3.83 30.65 22.07
CA TRP A 619 4.52 29.92 21.01
C TRP A 619 6.00 30.31 20.89
N LEU A 620 6.33 31.60 21.03
CA LEU A 620 7.68 32.10 20.79
C LEU A 620 8.67 31.53 21.83
N PRO A 621 9.76 30.84 21.42
CA PRO A 621 10.73 30.27 22.35
C PRO A 621 11.27 31.31 23.35
N ALA A 622 11.49 30.90 24.60
CA ALA A 622 11.90 31.79 25.68
C ALA A 622 13.15 32.63 25.32
N GLU A 623 14.11 32.02 24.60
CA GLU A 623 15.34 32.66 24.11
C GLU A 623 15.11 33.83 23.12
N PHE A 624 13.96 33.88 22.46
CA PHE A 624 13.59 34.89 21.48
C PHE A 624 12.51 35.86 21.95
N LYS A 625 11.87 35.54 23.09
CA LYS A 625 10.70 36.26 23.59
C LYS A 625 11.02 37.72 23.91
N ASP A 626 12.06 37.97 24.70
CA ASP A 626 12.44 39.33 25.12
C ASP A 626 12.85 40.24 23.96
N ARG A 627 13.32 39.65 22.85
CA ARG A 627 13.85 40.40 21.71
C ARG A 627 12.81 40.67 20.62
N TYR A 628 11.95 39.70 20.32
CA TYR A 628 11.09 39.78 19.14
C TYR A 628 9.60 39.81 19.44
N LEU A 629 9.14 39.46 20.65
CA LEU A 629 7.70 39.40 20.96
C LEU A 629 6.98 40.72 20.63
N ASN A 630 7.54 41.85 21.07
CA ASN A 630 6.96 43.17 20.79
C ASN A 630 6.89 43.47 19.29
N SER A 631 7.89 43.03 18.52
CA SER A 631 7.88 43.22 17.07
C SER A 631 6.80 42.39 16.38
N PHE A 632 6.61 41.13 16.77
CA PHE A 632 5.53 40.29 16.24
C PHE A 632 4.15 40.91 16.55
N LEU A 633 3.90 41.33 17.80
CA LEU A 633 2.61 41.90 18.21
C LEU A 633 2.33 43.26 17.56
N GLN A 634 3.35 44.11 17.41
CA GLN A 634 3.23 45.41 16.76
C GLN A 634 2.81 45.27 15.29
N HIS A 635 3.27 44.22 14.60
CA HIS A 635 2.92 43.95 13.20
C HIS A 635 1.64 43.11 13.03
N GLY A 636 0.99 42.69 14.13
CA GLY A 636 -0.29 41.97 14.13
C GLY A 636 -0.19 40.45 14.05
N TYR A 637 0.95 39.88 14.39
CA TYR A 637 1.11 38.44 14.56
C TYR A 637 0.69 38.08 15.98
N ASP A 638 -0.62 38.03 16.22
CA ASP A 638 -1.19 37.91 17.57
C ASP A 638 -1.23 36.44 18.07
N ASP A 639 -1.34 35.47 17.16
CA ASP A 639 -1.34 34.03 17.47
C ASP A 639 -0.64 33.18 16.38
N THR A 640 -0.52 31.88 16.64
CA THR A 640 0.08 30.88 15.73
C THR A 640 -0.58 30.84 14.35
N THR A 641 -1.86 31.21 14.22
CA THR A 641 -2.54 31.22 12.92
C THR A 641 -2.03 32.34 12.02
N PHE A 642 -1.63 33.49 12.59
CA PHE A 642 -1.05 34.61 11.82
C PHE A 642 0.41 34.33 11.46
N ILE A 643 1.10 33.58 12.30
CA ILE A 643 2.52 33.23 12.13
C ILE A 643 2.70 32.07 11.14
N ALA A 644 1.73 31.16 11.08
CA ALA A 644 1.75 30.02 10.18
C ALA A 644 1.97 30.48 8.72
N GLY A 645 3.06 30.01 8.12
CA GLY A 645 3.37 30.29 6.72
C GLY A 645 4.14 31.58 6.45
N MET A 646 4.63 32.28 7.49
CA MET A 646 5.61 33.37 7.33
C MET A 646 6.86 32.91 6.55
N SER A 647 7.34 33.78 5.68
CA SER A 647 8.57 33.58 4.90
C SER A 647 9.78 34.24 5.57
N ASP A 648 10.98 33.90 5.08
CA ASP A 648 12.23 34.56 5.52
C ASP A 648 12.18 36.09 5.35
N GLY A 649 11.49 36.57 4.29
CA GLY A 649 11.27 38.00 4.06
C GLY A 649 10.27 38.64 5.02
N ASP A 650 9.25 37.90 5.47
CA ASP A 650 8.32 38.40 6.49
C ASP A 650 9.04 38.55 7.85
N LEU A 651 9.93 37.62 8.20
CA LEU A 651 10.78 37.72 9.40
C LEU A 651 11.77 38.88 9.31
N GLU A 652 12.33 39.14 8.14
CA GLU A 652 13.16 40.33 7.90
C GLU A 652 12.39 41.63 8.12
N PHE A 653 11.17 41.70 7.60
CA PHE A 653 10.31 42.88 7.70
C PHE A 653 10.00 43.24 9.15
N ILE A 654 9.75 42.24 10.01
CA ILE A 654 9.54 42.45 11.45
C ILE A 654 10.87 42.56 12.24
N GLY A 655 12.01 42.74 11.58
CA GLY A 655 13.28 43.04 12.24
C GLY A 655 14.02 41.84 12.85
N VAL A 656 13.71 40.61 12.45
CA VAL A 656 14.45 39.42 12.91
C VAL A 656 15.83 39.36 12.25
N THR A 657 16.89 39.23 13.06
CA THR A 657 18.26 39.18 12.56
C THR A 657 18.52 37.93 11.72
N LYS A 658 19.37 38.06 10.69
CA LYS A 658 19.70 36.98 9.75
C LYS A 658 20.21 35.69 10.41
N ILE A 659 20.81 35.80 11.60
CA ILE A 659 21.33 34.66 12.37
C ILE A 659 20.18 33.85 13.01
N HIS A 660 19.10 34.52 13.44
CA HIS A 660 18.01 33.87 14.19
C HIS A 660 16.90 33.35 13.26
N ARG A 661 16.78 33.88 12.02
CA ARG A 661 15.76 33.46 11.05
C ARG A 661 15.72 31.95 10.78
N PRO A 662 16.84 31.22 10.59
CA PRO A 662 16.78 29.78 10.35
C PRO A 662 16.21 28.98 11.52
N ALA A 663 16.36 29.45 12.76
CA ALA A 663 15.80 28.79 13.93
C ALA A 663 14.29 29.03 14.02
N LEU A 664 13.85 30.29 13.85
CA LEU A 664 12.43 30.63 13.86
C LEU A 664 11.67 30.01 12.68
N LEU A 665 12.27 29.92 11.49
CA LEU A 665 11.66 29.22 10.35
C LEU A 665 11.41 27.73 10.65
N ARG A 666 12.31 27.06 11.37
CA ARG A 666 12.07 25.65 11.79
C ARG A 666 10.91 25.53 12.76
N GLU A 667 10.71 26.50 13.64
CA GLU A 667 9.56 26.52 14.56
C GLU A 667 8.26 26.85 13.83
N ILE A 668 8.30 27.77 12.85
CA ILE A 668 7.15 28.10 11.99
C ILE A 668 6.76 26.89 11.12
N ASP A 669 7.74 26.13 10.62
CA ASP A 669 7.51 24.93 9.82
C ASP A 669 6.75 23.82 10.57
N LYS A 670 6.73 23.86 11.92
CA LYS A 670 5.95 22.93 12.74
C LYS A 670 4.46 23.29 12.77
N LEU A 671 4.11 24.57 12.58
CA LEU A 671 2.73 25.05 12.66
C LEU A 671 1.87 24.51 11.50
N SER A 672 0.60 24.27 11.77
CA SER A 672 -0.40 23.94 10.76
C SER A 672 -0.80 25.20 9.98
N GLU A 673 -0.93 25.09 8.65
CA GLU A 673 -1.32 26.25 7.83
C GLU A 673 -2.81 26.55 8.04
N TYR A 674 -3.09 27.74 8.56
CA TYR A 674 -4.46 28.22 8.75
C TYR A 674 -5.15 28.44 7.39
N GLN A 675 -6.24 27.71 7.16
CA GLN A 675 -7.04 27.86 5.94
C GLN A 675 -8.21 28.80 6.22
N ILE A 676 -8.22 29.94 5.55
CA ILE A 676 -9.35 30.86 5.55
C ILE A 676 -10.49 30.20 4.76
N ASP A 677 -11.68 30.11 5.36
CA ASP A 677 -12.87 29.57 4.72
C ASP A 677 -13.28 30.43 3.50
N ILE A 678 -13.83 29.78 2.47
CA ILE A 678 -14.14 30.37 1.17
C ILE A 678 -15.61 30.82 1.10
N LYS A 679 -16.42 30.46 2.12
CA LYS A 679 -17.86 30.78 2.19
C LYS A 679 -18.10 32.30 2.15
N VAL A 680 -19.10 32.73 1.37
CA VAL A 680 -19.67 34.07 1.50
C VAL A 680 -20.47 34.11 2.82
N PRO A 681 -20.06 34.93 3.79
CA PRO A 681 -20.73 35.03 5.09
C PRO A 681 -22.10 35.68 4.95
N GLU A 682 -23.00 35.39 5.89
CA GLU A 682 -24.32 36.06 5.94
C GLU A 682 -24.19 37.47 6.52
N THR A 683 -23.20 37.69 7.39
CA THR A 683 -22.92 38.99 8.03
C THR A 683 -21.43 39.31 8.05
N VAL A 684 -21.09 40.59 8.14
CA VAL A 684 -19.69 41.03 8.30
C VAL A 684 -19.10 40.53 9.63
N GLU A 685 -19.93 40.35 10.65
CA GLU A 685 -19.52 39.79 11.95
C GLU A 685 -19.08 38.32 11.82
N GLU A 686 -19.88 37.47 11.16
CA GLU A 686 -19.50 36.07 10.86
C GLU A 686 -18.21 36.02 10.04
N TRP A 687 -18.05 36.94 9.08
CA TRP A 687 -16.83 37.04 8.29
C TRP A 687 -15.60 37.33 9.13
N LEU A 688 -15.69 38.31 10.03
CA LEU A 688 -14.59 38.74 10.88
C LEU A 688 -14.21 37.64 11.88
N ASP A 689 -15.19 36.92 12.43
CA ASP A 689 -14.97 35.76 13.29
C ASP A 689 -14.26 34.61 12.52
N MET A 690 -14.73 34.29 11.31
CA MET A 690 -14.13 33.26 10.46
C MET A 690 -12.65 33.52 10.13
N ILE A 691 -12.20 34.78 10.10
CA ILE A 691 -10.80 35.13 9.83
C ILE A 691 -10.01 35.46 11.11
N GLY A 692 -10.63 35.38 12.29
CA GLY A 692 -10.03 35.69 13.60
C GLY A 692 -9.69 37.17 13.79
N LEU A 693 -10.55 38.06 13.29
CA LEU A 693 -10.45 39.52 13.37
C LEU A 693 -11.73 40.16 13.90
N GLU A 694 -12.50 39.42 14.70
CA GLU A 694 -13.76 39.80 15.35
C GLU A 694 -13.66 41.13 16.13
N LYS A 695 -12.49 41.45 16.68
CA LYS A 695 -12.20 42.71 17.39
C LYS A 695 -12.39 43.99 16.57
N TYR A 696 -12.51 43.89 15.24
CA TYR A 696 -12.75 45.04 14.37
C TYR A 696 -14.23 45.22 14.00
N ASN A 697 -15.13 44.36 14.49
CA ASN A 697 -16.55 44.40 14.12
C ASN A 697 -17.17 45.79 14.26
N ASP A 698 -16.95 46.43 15.42
CA ASP A 698 -17.47 47.78 15.71
C ASP A 698 -17.07 48.82 14.67
N LYS A 699 -15.87 48.70 14.07
CA LYS A 699 -15.38 49.64 13.05
C LYS A 699 -16.09 49.44 11.71
N PHE A 700 -16.36 48.19 11.34
CA PHE A 700 -17.09 47.88 10.10
C PHE A 700 -18.56 48.29 10.22
N VAL A 701 -19.16 48.10 11.40
CA VAL A 701 -20.54 48.52 11.69
C VAL A 701 -20.65 50.06 11.67
N TYR A 702 -19.69 50.77 12.29
CA TYR A 702 -19.70 52.24 12.34
C TYR A 702 -19.57 52.89 10.96
N GLU A 703 -18.71 52.36 10.10
CA GLU A 703 -18.53 52.85 8.72
C GLU A 703 -19.59 52.34 7.73
N GLY A 704 -20.53 51.49 8.19
CA GLY A 704 -21.66 51.01 7.39
C GLY A 704 -21.32 49.96 6.34
N TYR A 705 -20.26 49.17 6.54
CA TYR A 705 -19.91 48.08 5.62
C TYR A 705 -20.87 46.89 5.77
N ASP A 706 -21.38 46.40 4.64
CA ASP A 706 -22.18 45.17 4.53
C ASP A 706 -21.48 44.12 3.66
N VAL A 707 -22.05 42.91 3.56
CA VAL A 707 -21.46 41.79 2.80
C VAL A 707 -21.28 42.14 1.32
N THR A 708 -22.15 42.97 0.74
CA THR A 708 -22.02 43.39 -0.66
C THR A 708 -20.87 44.38 -0.87
N SER A 709 -20.62 45.25 0.12
CA SER A 709 -19.51 46.19 0.13
C SER A 709 -18.16 45.52 0.39
N LEU A 710 -18.12 44.39 1.10
CA LEU A 710 -16.87 43.65 1.41
C LEU A 710 -16.08 43.28 0.15
N VAL A 711 -16.76 42.84 -0.92
CA VAL A 711 -16.12 42.31 -2.14
C VAL A 711 -15.22 43.35 -2.84
N ASN A 712 -15.49 44.63 -2.64
CA ASN A 712 -14.81 45.74 -3.32
C ASN A 712 -13.91 46.57 -2.41
N ILE A 713 -13.60 46.11 -1.19
CA ILE A 713 -12.74 46.86 -0.27
C ILE A 713 -11.29 46.83 -0.75
N GLU A 714 -10.69 48.01 -0.90
CA GLU A 714 -9.28 48.20 -1.21
C GLU A 714 -8.40 48.36 0.04
N GLU A 715 -7.11 48.07 -0.08
CA GLU A 715 -6.15 48.21 1.04
C GLU A 715 -6.15 49.62 1.66
N GLN A 716 -6.31 50.65 0.84
CA GLN A 716 -6.31 52.04 1.30
C GLN A 716 -7.49 52.31 2.25
N GLN A 717 -8.68 51.79 1.94
CA GLN A 717 -9.87 51.95 2.77
C GLN A 717 -9.74 51.23 4.12
N ILE A 718 -9.09 50.07 4.15
CA ILE A 718 -8.81 49.33 5.39
C ILE A 718 -7.91 50.15 6.33
N ARG A 719 -6.94 50.87 5.77
CA ARG A 719 -5.96 51.65 6.53
C ARG A 719 -6.49 53.01 6.95
N GLU A 720 -7.12 53.72 6.02
CA GLU A 720 -7.53 55.12 6.20
C GLU A 720 -8.93 55.24 6.83
N ASN A 721 -9.93 54.48 6.36
CA ASN A 721 -11.30 54.57 6.87
C ASN A 721 -11.47 53.71 8.14
N LEU A 722 -11.06 52.44 8.08
CA LEU A 722 -11.21 51.51 9.21
C LEU A 722 -10.06 51.64 10.24
N GLY A 723 -9.00 52.41 9.94
CA GLY A 723 -7.89 52.62 10.88
C GLY A 723 -7.18 51.31 11.30
N ILE A 724 -7.14 50.29 10.42
CA ILE A 724 -6.50 49.00 10.69
C ILE A 724 -5.09 49.01 10.06
N ASN A 725 -4.08 49.31 10.87
CA ASN A 725 -2.72 49.56 10.38
C ASN A 725 -1.75 48.38 10.53
N LYS A 726 -2.12 47.36 11.32
CA LYS A 726 -1.29 46.16 11.55
C LYS A 726 -1.16 45.34 10.26
N ALA A 727 0.07 45.20 9.75
CA ALA A 727 0.36 44.60 8.45
C ALA A 727 -0.20 43.17 8.28
N ALA A 728 -0.09 42.32 9.32
CA ALA A 728 -0.59 40.95 9.26
C ALA A 728 -2.13 40.89 9.17
N HIS A 729 -2.84 41.79 9.85
CA HIS A 729 -4.30 41.87 9.79
C HIS A 729 -4.78 42.32 8.41
N VAL A 730 -4.19 43.39 7.87
CA VAL A 730 -4.51 43.89 6.53
C VAL A 730 -4.25 42.81 5.47
N LYS A 731 -3.10 42.15 5.54
CA LYS A 731 -2.74 41.05 4.64
C LYS A 731 -3.74 39.89 4.72
N ARG A 732 -4.20 39.52 5.94
CA ARG A 732 -5.20 38.47 6.12
C ARG A 732 -6.55 38.85 5.52
N MET A 733 -7.02 40.09 5.77
CA MET A 733 -8.27 40.61 5.21
C MET A 733 -8.23 40.59 3.68
N LEU A 734 -7.18 41.11 3.05
CA LEU A 734 -7.05 41.11 1.59
C LEU A 734 -7.02 39.69 0.99
N ILE A 735 -6.34 38.74 1.65
CA ILE A 735 -6.35 37.34 1.21
C ILE A 735 -7.75 36.74 1.35
N ALA A 736 -8.46 37.02 2.44
CA ALA A 736 -9.83 36.55 2.64
C ALA A 736 -10.78 37.13 1.57
N LEU A 737 -10.71 38.44 1.33
CA LEU A 737 -11.49 39.14 0.30
C LEU A 737 -11.23 38.57 -1.10
N SER A 738 -9.96 38.33 -1.46
CA SER A 738 -9.60 37.75 -2.77
C SER A 738 -10.12 36.32 -3.00
N LYS A 739 -10.56 35.65 -1.92
CA LYS A 739 -11.05 34.28 -1.95
C LYS A 739 -12.57 34.16 -1.84
N LEU A 740 -13.29 35.24 -1.56
CA LEU A 740 -14.75 35.21 -1.47
C LEU A 740 -15.36 34.80 -2.81
N ARG A 741 -16.05 33.64 -2.83
CA ARG A 741 -16.82 33.14 -3.97
C ARG A 741 -17.97 32.28 -3.43
N HIS A 742 -19.09 32.23 -4.15
CA HIS A 742 -20.15 31.27 -3.85
C HIS A 742 -19.60 29.82 -3.84
N PRO A 743 -19.87 29.03 -2.79
CA PRO A 743 -19.35 27.67 -2.64
C PRO A 743 -19.89 26.75 -3.75
N SER A 744 -19.08 25.78 -4.18
CA SER A 744 -19.54 24.72 -5.09
C SER A 744 -20.24 23.60 -4.32
N GLU A 745 -21.05 22.79 -5.00
CA GLU A 745 -21.72 21.60 -4.42
C GLU A 745 -20.72 20.64 -3.71
N LEU A 746 -19.48 20.58 -4.20
CA LEU A 746 -18.41 19.80 -3.56
C LEU A 746 -17.96 20.41 -2.23
N ASP A 747 -17.90 21.73 -2.13
CA ASP A 747 -17.50 22.46 -0.92
C ASP A 747 -18.56 22.30 0.16
N GLU A 748 -19.85 22.33 -0.20
CA GLU A 748 -20.96 22.05 0.73
C GLU A 748 -20.92 20.62 1.28
N ARG A 749 -20.59 19.63 0.44
CA ARG A 749 -20.40 18.25 0.89
C ARG A 749 -19.21 18.11 1.85
N ILE A 750 -18.11 18.79 1.57
CA ILE A 750 -16.93 18.82 2.45
C ILE A 750 -17.30 19.43 3.80
N ASP A 751 -18.06 20.52 3.82
CA ASP A 751 -18.51 21.19 5.05
C ASP A 751 -19.45 20.29 5.87
N LYS A 752 -20.39 19.60 5.22
CA LYS A 752 -21.26 18.63 5.88
C LYS A 752 -20.45 17.52 6.57
N VAL A 753 -19.42 17.01 5.91
CA VAL A 753 -18.51 16.01 6.50
C VAL A 753 -17.70 16.62 7.65
N LYS A 754 -17.15 17.83 7.50
CA LYS A 754 -16.43 18.51 8.59
C LYS A 754 -17.30 18.70 9.83
N LYS A 755 -18.56 19.13 9.67
CA LYS A 755 -19.53 19.28 10.76
C LYS A 755 -19.88 17.97 11.46
N VAL A 756 -19.92 16.85 10.73
CA VAL A 756 -20.14 15.52 11.32
C VAL A 756 -18.87 15.07 12.05
N VAL A 757 -17.70 15.32 11.48
CA VAL A 757 -16.41 14.91 12.04
C VAL A 757 -16.01 15.75 13.26
N SER A 758 -16.30 17.06 13.29
CA SER A 758 -16.03 17.92 14.44
C SER A 758 -16.88 17.56 15.65
N LYS A 759 -18.05 16.95 15.44
CA LYS A 759 -18.87 16.35 16.50
C LYS A 759 -18.29 15.04 17.04
N LEU A 760 -17.29 14.44 16.38
CA LEU A 760 -16.61 13.25 16.88
C LEU A 760 -15.50 13.68 17.84
N THR A 761 -15.68 13.39 19.12
CA THR A 761 -14.66 13.66 20.14
C THR A 761 -13.43 12.77 19.91
N THR A 762 -12.38 13.32 19.30
CA THR A 762 -11.09 12.63 19.17
C THR A 762 -10.21 12.94 20.37
N GLN A 763 -9.84 11.92 21.15
CA GLN A 763 -8.86 12.05 22.22
C GLN A 763 -7.54 11.40 21.82
N LYS A 764 -6.42 12.08 22.05
CA LYS A 764 -5.10 11.42 21.98
C LYS A 764 -5.05 10.37 23.09
N MET A 765 -4.70 9.14 22.74
CA MET A 765 -4.68 7.99 23.67
C MET A 765 -3.77 8.21 24.90
N GLU A 766 -2.81 9.13 24.78
CA GLU A 766 -1.90 9.58 25.84
C GLU A 766 -2.59 10.47 26.89
N ASN A 767 -3.67 11.16 26.51
CA ASN A 767 -4.37 12.17 27.30
C ASN A 767 -5.68 11.64 27.93
N VAL A 768 -5.97 10.34 27.75
CA VAL A 768 -7.15 9.71 28.35
C VAL A 768 -6.83 9.42 29.83
N SER A 769 -7.39 10.24 30.73
CA SER A 769 -7.18 10.13 32.19
C SER A 769 -7.84 8.92 32.84
N GLN A 770 -8.77 8.25 32.15
CA GLN A 770 -9.41 7.04 32.65
C GLN A 770 -8.56 5.80 32.32
N ASP A 771 -7.83 5.30 33.32
CA ASP A 771 -7.00 4.10 33.26
C ASP A 771 -7.71 2.89 32.65
N HIS A 772 -9.03 2.79 32.84
CA HIS A 772 -9.83 1.67 32.34
C HIS A 772 -9.96 1.66 30.80
N VAL A 773 -10.12 2.81 30.15
CA VAL A 773 -10.22 2.92 28.68
C VAL A 773 -8.85 2.65 28.06
N ARG A 774 -7.80 3.22 28.64
CA ARG A 774 -6.41 3.02 28.21
C ARG A 774 -5.98 1.56 28.37
N TYR A 775 -6.35 0.91 29.49
CA TYR A 775 -6.14 -0.52 29.70
C TYR A 775 -6.86 -1.38 28.66
N ARG A 776 -8.13 -1.07 28.35
CA ARG A 776 -8.92 -1.81 27.36
C ARG A 776 -8.35 -1.70 25.95
N GLU A 777 -8.01 -0.49 25.51
CA GLU A 777 -7.37 -0.26 24.22
C GLU A 777 -6.00 -0.93 24.15
N ASN A 778 -5.15 -0.74 25.17
CA ASN A 778 -3.85 -1.40 25.24
C ASN A 778 -3.98 -2.92 25.21
N ARG A 779 -4.97 -3.49 25.91
CA ARG A 779 -5.26 -4.92 25.91
C ARG A 779 -5.82 -5.40 24.58
N PHE A 780 -6.68 -4.62 23.92
CA PHE A 780 -7.16 -4.91 22.57
C PHE A 780 -6.00 -4.94 21.59
N TRP A 781 -5.20 -3.88 21.52
CA TRP A 781 -4.04 -3.82 20.63
C TRP A 781 -2.99 -4.86 21.00
N ALA A 782 -2.78 -5.18 22.28
CA ALA A 782 -1.89 -6.25 22.69
C ALA A 782 -2.40 -7.63 22.27
N LYS A 783 -3.71 -7.90 22.38
CA LYS A 783 -4.33 -9.14 21.91
C LYS A 783 -4.33 -9.23 20.39
N LEU A 784 -4.65 -8.15 19.69
CA LEU A 784 -4.61 -8.08 18.23
C LEU A 784 -3.19 -8.26 17.73
N ARG A 785 -2.21 -7.59 18.36
CA ARG A 785 -0.79 -7.86 18.09
C ARG A 785 -0.46 -9.32 18.36
N ASN A 786 -0.85 -9.89 19.50
CA ASN A 786 -0.56 -11.30 19.79
C ASN A 786 -1.24 -12.27 18.79
N LYS A 787 -2.42 -11.94 18.27
CA LYS A 787 -3.19 -12.80 17.36
C LYS A 787 -2.80 -12.64 15.89
N CYS A 788 -2.41 -11.44 15.48
CA CYS A 788 -2.20 -11.06 14.08
C CYS A 788 -0.73 -10.71 13.74
N ILE A 789 0.08 -10.29 14.72
CA ILE A 789 1.44 -9.74 14.49
C ILE A 789 2.54 -10.56 15.17
N LYS A 790 2.35 -11.02 16.42
CA LYS A 790 3.20 -12.05 17.01
C LYS A 790 2.84 -13.35 16.29
N GLN A 791 3.48 -13.53 15.15
CA GLN A 791 3.65 -14.86 14.60
C GLN A 791 4.25 -15.69 15.71
N ASP A 792 3.59 -16.80 16.01
CA ASP A 792 4.21 -17.87 16.75
C ASP A 792 5.42 -18.27 15.90
N TYR A 793 6.61 -17.74 16.21
CA TYR A 793 7.84 -18.03 15.47
C TYR A 793 8.09 -19.56 15.43
N GLY A 794 7.45 -20.29 16.36
CA GLY A 794 7.24 -21.72 16.37
C GLY A 794 6.55 -22.30 15.12
N VAL A 795 5.56 -21.65 14.51
CA VAL A 795 4.80 -22.21 13.37
C VAL A 795 5.69 -22.36 12.13
N PHE A 796 6.64 -21.44 11.92
CA PHE A 796 7.64 -21.57 10.86
C PHE A 796 8.77 -22.53 11.25
N SER A 797 9.07 -22.73 12.53
CA SER A 797 10.15 -23.62 12.99
C SER A 797 9.70 -25.06 13.30
N GLN A 798 8.40 -25.33 13.49
CA GLN A 798 7.87 -26.62 13.94
C GLN A 798 7.59 -27.60 12.80
N ASN A 799 7.46 -27.14 11.55
CA ASN A 799 7.37 -28.04 10.40
C ASN A 799 8.77 -28.43 9.92
N VAL A 800 9.40 -29.39 10.62
CA VAL A 800 10.67 -30.02 10.20
C VAL A 800 10.58 -30.50 8.75
N GLY A 801 9.45 -31.14 8.39
CA GLY A 801 9.22 -31.61 7.01
C GLY A 801 9.17 -30.51 5.95
N LEU A 802 8.74 -29.28 6.28
CA LEU A 802 8.77 -28.18 5.31
C LEU A 802 10.20 -27.72 5.02
N LYS A 803 11.07 -27.74 6.04
CA LYS A 803 12.48 -27.38 5.87
C LYS A 803 13.18 -28.37 4.94
N GLU A 804 12.97 -29.66 5.17
CA GLU A 804 13.51 -30.74 4.31
C GLU A 804 13.02 -30.58 2.87
N GLN A 805 11.72 -30.36 2.65
CA GLN A 805 11.19 -30.10 1.30
C GLN A 805 11.79 -28.85 0.64
N LEU A 806 12.07 -27.78 1.39
CA LEU A 806 12.72 -26.58 0.85
C LEU A 806 14.19 -26.83 0.52
N GLU A 807 14.88 -27.69 1.26
CA GLU A 807 16.26 -28.13 0.96
C GLU A 807 16.30 -29.02 -0.29
N GLU A 808 15.36 -29.94 -0.44
CA GLU A 808 15.18 -30.73 -1.67
C GLU A 808 14.86 -29.83 -2.88
N LEU A 809 13.97 -28.84 -2.69
CA LEU A 809 13.62 -27.88 -3.72
C LEU A 809 14.82 -27.03 -4.10
N ARG A 810 15.58 -26.51 -3.13
CA ARG A 810 16.86 -25.82 -3.35
C ARG A 810 17.81 -26.66 -4.20
N ASN A 811 18.08 -27.89 -3.78
CA ASN A 811 19.03 -28.77 -4.45
C ASN A 811 18.58 -29.05 -5.90
N SER A 812 17.30 -29.30 -6.10
CA SER A 812 16.70 -29.50 -7.43
C SER A 812 16.87 -28.27 -8.32
N TRP A 813 16.60 -27.07 -7.81
CA TRP A 813 16.77 -25.81 -8.55
C TRP A 813 18.22 -25.48 -8.86
N LEU A 814 19.16 -25.79 -7.95
CA LEU A 814 20.59 -25.65 -8.23
C LEU A 814 21.04 -26.53 -9.39
N ILE A 815 20.56 -27.78 -9.46
CA ILE A 815 20.84 -28.69 -10.57
C ILE A 815 20.23 -28.15 -11.86
N ILE A 816 18.96 -27.73 -11.85
CA ILE A 816 18.30 -27.15 -13.02
C ILE A 816 19.08 -25.94 -13.54
N LEU A 817 19.49 -25.04 -12.64
CA LEU A 817 20.27 -23.86 -13.02
C LEU A 817 21.64 -24.24 -13.59
N ALA A 818 22.36 -25.15 -12.94
CA ALA A 818 23.68 -25.60 -13.38
C ALA A 818 23.61 -26.28 -14.74
N VAL A 819 22.69 -27.23 -14.94
CA VAL A 819 22.51 -27.96 -16.20
C VAL A 819 22.06 -27.01 -17.30
N SER A 820 21.07 -26.14 -17.05
CA SER A 820 20.57 -25.20 -18.08
C SER A 820 21.67 -24.25 -18.55
N ASN A 821 22.47 -23.70 -17.63
CA ASN A 821 23.56 -22.81 -17.97
C ASN A 821 24.75 -23.56 -18.60
N ALA A 822 25.05 -24.79 -18.18
CA ALA A 822 26.09 -25.61 -18.82
C ALA A 822 25.71 -25.97 -20.26
N LEU A 823 24.46 -26.39 -20.50
CA LEU A 823 23.94 -26.66 -21.84
C LEU A 823 23.95 -25.39 -22.70
N TRP A 824 23.52 -24.26 -22.14
CA TRP A 824 23.55 -22.97 -22.84
C TRP A 824 24.97 -22.57 -23.23
N LEU A 825 25.91 -22.58 -22.27
CA LEU A 825 27.31 -22.25 -22.54
C LEU A 825 27.94 -23.21 -23.55
N THR A 826 27.66 -24.51 -23.46
CA THR A 826 28.18 -25.52 -24.40
C THR A 826 27.62 -25.31 -25.80
N LEU A 827 26.32 -25.08 -25.93
CA LEU A 827 25.67 -24.77 -27.21
C LEU A 827 26.32 -23.53 -27.86
N ILE A 828 26.48 -22.47 -27.08
CA ILE A 828 27.03 -21.21 -27.54
C ILE A 828 28.51 -21.35 -27.91
N LEU A 829 29.33 -22.02 -27.10
CA LEU A 829 30.76 -22.22 -27.39
C LEU A 829 30.97 -23.16 -28.59
N THR A 830 30.14 -24.18 -28.75
CA THR A 830 30.21 -25.08 -29.92
C THR A 830 29.82 -24.33 -31.20
N LEU A 831 28.77 -23.52 -31.16
CA LEU A 831 28.40 -22.63 -32.27
C LEU A 831 29.51 -21.62 -32.59
N ALA A 832 30.16 -21.06 -31.58
CA ALA A 832 31.25 -20.09 -31.76
C ALA A 832 32.49 -20.68 -32.44
N GLN A 833 32.75 -21.98 -32.27
CA GLN A 833 33.90 -22.70 -32.86
C GLN A 833 33.66 -23.12 -34.32
N GLN A 834 32.42 -23.11 -34.80
CA GLN A 834 32.09 -23.48 -36.17
C GLN A 834 32.32 -22.29 -37.13
N ALA A 835 33.56 -22.13 -37.61
CA ALA A 835 33.95 -21.05 -38.53
C ALA A 835 33.18 -21.05 -39.87
N ASN A 836 32.62 -22.20 -40.27
CA ASN A 836 31.90 -22.39 -41.54
C ASN A 836 30.40 -22.09 -41.44
N LEU A 837 29.83 -21.98 -40.25
CA LEU A 837 28.47 -21.46 -40.10
C LEU A 837 28.56 -19.94 -40.12
N GLN A 838 28.34 -19.32 -41.28
CA GLN A 838 28.04 -17.89 -41.37
C GLN A 838 26.59 -17.75 -41.84
N LEU A 839 25.69 -17.37 -40.94
CA LEU A 839 24.34 -16.95 -41.35
C LEU A 839 24.41 -15.43 -41.60
N LEU A 840 24.00 -14.97 -42.78
CA LEU A 840 24.02 -13.54 -43.14
C LEU A 840 25.40 -12.89 -42.98
N GLY A 841 26.49 -13.63 -43.27
CA GLY A 841 27.87 -13.14 -43.11
C GLY A 841 28.31 -12.94 -41.66
N THR A 842 27.59 -13.50 -40.67
CA THR A 842 27.86 -13.29 -39.24
C THR A 842 27.97 -14.59 -38.46
N ASN A 843 28.73 -14.53 -37.36
CA ASN A 843 28.93 -15.68 -36.48
C ASN A 843 27.59 -16.07 -35.81
N PRO A 844 27.17 -17.35 -35.86
CA PRO A 844 25.92 -17.85 -35.27
C PRO A 844 25.78 -17.51 -33.79
N LEU A 845 26.90 -17.33 -33.08
CA LEU A 845 26.95 -16.84 -31.71
C LEU A 845 26.20 -15.51 -31.52
N GLY A 846 26.45 -14.53 -32.39
CA GLY A 846 25.81 -13.22 -32.33
C GLY A 846 24.31 -13.30 -32.61
N LEU A 847 23.92 -14.10 -33.61
CA LEU A 847 22.52 -14.30 -34.02
C LEU A 847 21.66 -14.99 -32.96
N VAL A 848 22.19 -16.00 -32.27
CA VAL A 848 21.45 -16.72 -31.21
C VAL A 848 21.30 -15.85 -29.95
N PHE A 849 22.33 -15.07 -29.61
CA PHE A 849 22.24 -14.09 -28.53
C PHE A 849 21.22 -12.97 -28.83
N LEU A 850 21.19 -12.52 -30.09
CA LEU A 850 20.21 -11.58 -30.62
C LEU A 850 18.77 -12.10 -30.55
N SER A 851 18.55 -13.37 -30.86
CA SER A 851 17.20 -13.90 -31.05
C SER A 851 16.43 -14.08 -29.76
N VAL A 852 17.07 -14.38 -28.62
CA VAL A 852 16.35 -14.62 -27.37
C VAL A 852 16.09 -13.32 -26.61
N PHE A 853 17.13 -12.57 -26.24
CA PHE A 853 16.98 -11.35 -25.44
C PHE A 853 16.56 -10.14 -26.29
N GLY A 854 17.06 -10.05 -27.52
CA GLY A 854 16.67 -8.99 -28.46
C GLY A 854 15.19 -9.06 -28.80
N CYS A 855 14.65 -10.25 -29.09
CA CYS A 855 13.22 -10.39 -29.34
C CYS A 855 12.36 -10.00 -28.14
N ILE A 856 12.75 -10.38 -26.91
CA ILE A 856 12.03 -9.97 -25.69
C ILE A 856 12.01 -8.44 -25.56
N ILE A 857 13.17 -7.79 -25.72
CA ILE A 857 13.27 -6.33 -25.61
C ILE A 857 12.47 -5.63 -26.72
N VAL A 858 12.52 -6.14 -27.96
CA VAL A 858 11.74 -5.58 -29.08
C VAL A 858 10.23 -5.74 -28.82
N ILE A 859 9.77 -6.91 -28.38
CA ILE A 859 8.37 -7.13 -28.00
C ILE A 859 7.96 -6.14 -26.91
N GLN A 860 8.79 -5.96 -25.88
CA GLN A 860 8.51 -5.03 -24.80
C GLN A 860 8.49 -3.57 -25.27
N PHE A 861 9.40 -3.19 -26.17
CA PHE A 861 9.45 -1.85 -26.73
C PHE A 861 8.22 -1.54 -27.58
N LEU A 862 7.82 -2.46 -28.47
CA LEU A 862 6.61 -2.31 -29.29
C LEU A 862 5.35 -2.21 -28.41
N ALA A 863 5.25 -3.05 -27.38
CA ALA A 863 4.15 -2.97 -26.43
C ALA A 863 4.17 -1.64 -25.65
N MET A 864 5.34 -1.14 -25.26
CA MET A 864 5.47 0.18 -24.63
C MET A 864 4.97 1.31 -25.55
N LEU A 865 5.27 1.27 -26.84
CA LEU A 865 4.75 2.25 -27.81
C LEU A 865 3.21 2.23 -27.86
N VAL A 866 2.61 1.05 -27.96
CA VAL A 866 1.13 0.88 -27.93
C VAL A 866 0.56 1.42 -26.63
N HIS A 867 1.16 1.05 -25.49
CA HIS A 867 0.75 1.52 -24.18
C HIS A 867 0.81 3.05 -24.06
N ARG A 868 1.83 3.69 -24.64
CA ARG A 868 1.99 5.15 -24.64
C ARG A 868 0.91 5.84 -25.49
N VAL A 869 0.56 5.27 -26.64
CA VAL A 869 -0.56 5.76 -27.47
C VAL A 869 -1.88 5.67 -26.69
N TRP A 870 -2.18 4.55 -26.04
CA TRP A 870 -3.39 4.42 -25.20
C TRP A 870 -3.40 5.41 -24.04
N SER A 871 -2.26 5.59 -23.37
CA SER A 871 -2.13 6.58 -22.29
C SER A 871 -2.42 7.99 -22.79
N LEU A 872 -1.91 8.35 -23.98
CA LEU A 872 -2.19 9.65 -24.62
C LEU A 872 -3.67 9.79 -24.97
N MET A 873 -4.30 8.76 -25.54
CA MET A 873 -5.73 8.77 -25.84
C MET A 873 -6.57 8.96 -24.57
N HIS A 874 -6.22 8.29 -23.47
CA HIS A 874 -6.89 8.46 -22.19
C HIS A 874 -6.70 9.86 -21.59
N LEU A 875 -5.52 10.44 -21.76
CA LEU A 875 -5.26 11.83 -21.35
C LEU A 875 -6.07 12.81 -22.19
N LEU A 876 -6.07 12.67 -23.52
CA LEU A 876 -6.85 13.49 -24.43
C LEU A 876 -8.35 13.42 -24.13
N ALA A 877 -8.88 12.22 -23.86
CA ALA A 877 -10.27 12.03 -23.44
C ALA A 877 -10.60 12.67 -22.07
N ARG A 878 -9.59 12.95 -21.24
CA ARG A 878 -9.73 13.61 -19.92
C ARG A 878 -9.51 15.12 -19.96
N VAL A 879 -8.90 15.66 -21.01
CA VAL A 879 -8.72 17.11 -21.13
C VAL A 879 -10.09 17.75 -21.30
N LYS A 880 -10.51 18.59 -20.35
CA LYS A 880 -11.68 19.43 -20.52
C LYS A 880 -11.45 20.34 -21.72
N TYR A 881 -12.35 20.29 -22.71
CA TYR A 881 -12.24 21.13 -23.91
C TYR A 881 -12.24 22.63 -23.52
N PRO A 882 -11.25 23.43 -23.94
CA PRO A 882 -11.18 24.85 -23.58
C PRO A 882 -12.18 25.75 -24.32
N TRP A 883 -12.94 25.21 -25.27
CA TRP A 883 -13.76 26.00 -26.21
C TRP A 883 -15.27 25.90 -26.00
N GLN A 884 -15.72 25.28 -24.91
CA GLN A 884 -17.06 25.56 -24.39
C GLN A 884 -16.92 26.72 -23.40
N ARG A 885 -16.90 27.93 -23.98
CA ARG A 885 -17.34 29.13 -23.27
C ARG A 885 -18.80 28.84 -22.93
N TRP A 886 -19.09 28.61 -21.67
CA TRP A 886 -20.47 28.52 -21.21
C TRP A 886 -21.10 29.89 -21.52
N GLU A 887 -22.01 29.90 -22.49
CA GLU A 887 -23.02 30.94 -22.63
C GLU A 887 -23.91 30.82 -21.39
N ASP A 888 -23.47 31.42 -20.28
CA ASP A 888 -24.29 31.65 -19.09
C ASP A 888 -25.20 32.89 -19.26
N ASP A 889 -25.29 33.47 -20.46
CA ASP A 889 -26.35 34.42 -20.82
C ASP A 889 -27.53 33.68 -21.46
N VAL A 890 -28.24 32.88 -20.66
CA VAL A 890 -29.67 32.71 -20.92
C VAL A 890 -30.32 34.03 -20.53
N THR A 891 -30.35 34.97 -21.46
CA THR A 891 -31.27 36.11 -21.37
C THR A 891 -32.67 35.53 -21.29
N VAL A 892 -33.24 35.55 -20.10
CA VAL A 892 -34.66 35.29 -19.88
C VAL A 892 -35.44 36.25 -20.78
N PRO A 893 -36.18 35.78 -21.79
CA PRO A 893 -37.00 36.68 -22.58
C PRO A 893 -38.13 37.15 -21.66
N THR A 894 -38.18 38.45 -21.40
CA THR A 894 -39.36 39.08 -20.81
C THR A 894 -40.56 38.77 -21.71
N PRO A 895 -41.69 38.30 -21.14
CA PRO A 895 -42.86 37.97 -21.95
C PRO A 895 -43.44 39.27 -22.54
N ASP A 896 -43.58 39.29 -23.86
CA ASP A 896 -44.26 40.35 -24.60
C ASP A 896 -45.78 40.25 -24.31
N PRO A 897 -46.42 41.29 -23.75
CA PRO A 897 -47.83 41.26 -23.40
C PRO A 897 -48.67 41.55 -24.65
N GLY A 898 -48.85 40.55 -25.51
CA GLY A 898 -49.80 40.68 -26.61
C GLY A 898 -49.58 39.71 -27.76
N ALA A 899 -50.13 38.50 -27.65
CA ALA A 899 -50.56 37.73 -28.82
C ALA A 899 -51.48 36.59 -28.39
N ASP A 900 -52.76 36.79 -28.67
CA ASP A 900 -53.84 35.83 -28.54
C ASP A 900 -53.68 34.63 -29.50
N GLY A 901 -54.20 33.47 -29.08
CA GLY A 901 -54.85 32.55 -30.02
C GLY A 901 -54.12 31.25 -30.37
N GLN A 902 -54.40 30.22 -29.56
CA GLN A 902 -54.67 28.83 -29.94
C GLN A 902 -53.76 28.12 -30.98
N THR A 903 -52.89 27.22 -30.49
CA THR A 903 -52.81 25.83 -31.00
C THR A 903 -52.06 24.94 -30.00
N LYS A 904 -52.58 23.73 -29.78
CA LYS A 904 -52.18 22.78 -28.74
C LYS A 904 -50.73 22.31 -28.91
N THR A 905 -49.88 22.58 -27.92
CA THR A 905 -48.59 21.90 -27.70
C THR A 905 -48.79 20.71 -26.75
N SER A 906 -49.19 19.56 -27.30
CA SER A 906 -49.26 18.28 -26.57
C SER A 906 -48.17 17.27 -26.95
N ASP A 907 -47.13 17.65 -27.72
CA ASP A 907 -46.17 16.64 -28.25
C ASP A 907 -44.67 16.93 -28.10
N VAL A 908 -44.26 17.97 -27.35
CA VAL A 908 -42.81 18.25 -27.14
C VAL A 908 -42.35 18.13 -25.68
N LYS A 909 -43.28 18.03 -24.72
CA LYS A 909 -42.96 17.76 -23.30
C LYS A 909 -42.87 16.27 -22.94
N ALA A 910 -43.20 15.36 -23.87
CA ALA A 910 -43.27 13.92 -23.61
C ALA A 910 -42.04 13.10 -24.06
N LYS A 911 -40.96 13.74 -24.55
CA LYS A 911 -39.76 13.00 -25.03
C LYS A 911 -38.43 13.38 -24.38
N MET A 912 -38.44 14.29 -23.41
CA MET A 912 -37.26 14.68 -22.61
C MET A 912 -37.48 14.47 -21.10
N MET A 913 -38.47 13.65 -20.74
CA MET A 913 -38.81 13.30 -19.36
C MET A 913 -38.98 11.77 -19.28
N THR A 914 -37.89 11.02 -19.52
CA THR A 914 -37.88 9.55 -19.33
C THR A 914 -36.50 8.94 -19.09
N ILE A 915 -35.49 9.67 -18.60
CA ILE A 915 -34.23 9.06 -18.11
C ILE A 915 -33.63 9.84 -16.92
N ASN A 916 -34.44 10.34 -15.98
CA ASN A 916 -33.89 10.91 -14.74
C ASN A 916 -34.82 10.89 -13.51
N GLU A 917 -35.83 10.01 -13.48
CA GLU A 917 -36.64 9.76 -12.27
C GLU A 917 -36.68 8.27 -11.96
N THR A 918 -35.62 7.78 -11.29
CA THR A 918 -35.68 6.69 -10.29
C THR A 918 -34.41 6.78 -9.45
N ALA A 919 -34.34 7.80 -8.61
CA ALA A 919 -33.45 7.86 -7.46
C ALA A 919 -34.00 8.90 -6.48
N GLU A 920 -35.23 8.67 -5.99
CA GLU A 920 -35.66 9.30 -4.74
C GLU A 920 -34.86 8.65 -3.60
N GLU A 921 -33.87 9.39 -3.10
CA GLU A 921 -33.37 9.22 -1.75
C GLU A 921 -34.44 9.78 -0.80
N GLU A 922 -35.16 8.90 -0.10
CA GLU A 922 -35.91 9.29 1.10
C GLU A 922 -34.94 9.82 2.16
N VAL A 923 -34.99 11.13 2.35
CA VAL A 923 -34.41 11.87 3.47
C VAL A 923 -35.22 11.51 4.72
N TYR A 924 -34.58 10.86 5.69
CA TYR A 924 -35.09 10.79 7.05
C TYR A 924 -34.93 12.16 7.71
N ASP A 925 -36.00 12.95 7.71
CA ASP A 925 -36.20 14.04 8.68
C ASP A 925 -36.43 13.43 10.05
N ASN A 926 -35.59 13.80 11.02
CA ASN A 926 -35.78 13.50 12.43
C ASN A 926 -36.30 14.79 13.10
N PRO A 927 -37.60 14.95 13.37
CA PRO A 927 -38.07 16.07 14.16
C PRO A 927 -37.74 15.79 15.64
N MET A 928 -36.73 16.52 16.15
CA MET A 928 -36.59 16.71 17.59
C MET A 928 -37.82 17.49 18.07
N VAL A 929 -38.78 16.78 18.65
CA VAL A 929 -39.85 17.37 19.46
C VAL A 929 -39.30 17.49 20.88
N GLU A 930 -39.16 18.73 21.34
CA GLU A 930 -39.07 19.07 22.75
C GLU A 930 -40.32 18.56 23.45
N THR A 931 -40.17 17.65 24.42
CA THR A 931 -41.16 17.44 25.47
C THR A 931 -40.43 17.57 26.80
N ASP A 932 -40.68 18.70 27.47
CA ASP A 932 -40.62 18.84 28.91
C ASP A 932 -41.38 17.68 29.54
N ASP A 933 -40.70 16.86 30.35
CA ASP A 933 -41.29 16.16 31.48
C ASP A 933 -40.16 15.66 32.40
N GLN A 934 -39.96 16.42 33.48
CA GLN A 934 -39.26 15.97 34.68
C GLN A 934 -40.04 14.82 35.32
N PRO A 935 -39.35 13.83 35.89
CA PRO A 935 -39.65 13.55 37.29
C PRO A 935 -38.39 13.47 38.16
N VAL A 936 -38.49 14.20 39.26
CA VAL A 936 -37.72 14.12 40.50
C VAL A 936 -37.71 12.68 41.02
N TYR A 937 -36.53 12.15 41.38
CA TYR A 937 -36.36 11.26 42.52
C TYR A 937 -34.97 11.44 43.15
N ASP A 938 -34.99 11.92 44.39
CA ASP A 938 -33.95 11.74 45.38
C ASP A 938 -33.71 10.24 45.64
N ASP A 939 -32.44 9.82 45.69
CA ASP A 939 -31.86 9.08 46.83
C ASP A 939 -30.34 8.83 46.59
N PRO A 940 -29.44 9.43 47.39
CA PRO A 940 -28.03 9.13 47.36
C PRO A 940 -27.71 8.05 48.41
N ASN A 941 -28.05 6.79 48.17
CA ASN A 941 -27.47 5.63 48.88
C ASN A 941 -28.00 4.30 48.31
N THR A 942 -27.27 3.68 47.38
CA THR A 942 -27.14 2.21 47.34
C THR A 942 -26.04 1.77 46.37
N LEU A 943 -24.94 1.31 46.98
CA LEU A 943 -23.85 0.43 46.54
C LEU A 943 -23.65 0.12 45.04
#